data_AF-A0A833MA34-F1
#
_entry.id   AF-A0A833MA34-F1
#
_cell.length_a   1.000
_cell.length_b   1.000
_cell.length_c   1.000
_cell.angle_alpha   90.00
_cell.angle_beta   90.00
_cell.angle_gamma   90.00
#
_symmetry.space_group_name_H-M   'P 1'
#
loop_
_entity.id
_entity.type
_entity.pdbx_description
1 polymer ?
#
loop_
_entity_poly.entity_id
_entity_poly.type
_entity_poly.pdbx_seq_one_letter_code
_entity_poly.pdbx_strand_id
1 'polypeptide(L)'
;MANKAVVVIINDGKVLMVEGVNQYGRRDHFFISVEIKDQEKEEDAIIAQLQRLKLQADKVLKASQKTSNGDLLFLVNLENQNISLEDHIKDIPCLSKDFRVIEVKWVSLKDLRAFNPFNTQCLKLIYKEAIMANYQGEWLEAIQKTFFIGPIGEDHLKKIHREKERSIVDKGESIRGKMMAMLMALGLGIVFNYFFIWEAIGISSFIFTSAVILVTLNRIGWGMALNKKLSLIFLIPIVLLSLSFSIFNDFVLRGINLLVIPFLVVCYLLCVRYEDINTINTSLIFSGLDRILHKGFATATRYFKFGKEVIEDKRAIKTNPMRNNILKGVIISIPLLIVVILLLSSADAMFKYHIQSIGEVFNQFRIDYLIRDMIVITAVTLYLFGFIWSFKYPSNQVQRTPLLKPSWEPITIITIVFIINVAYLLFTIVQFSYLYGGGGLPEGFTYAEYARRGFFELILVTIINLIILIFSTNLTKTGGEGVNKFLKGSYCLLIAFTFNMLISANYKMHLYEKAYGFTRLRIYVRTFMVLIGVSLLIILLAVWIKKIPVFKNVFIASLAIYMALNFMNVDGIIARENIQRYIETNKLDFNYLSSLSYDAIPEITKLINVEDEDLRARVKNHLTYEKKKLMEDYDRWFEYNYYKNKLLKLNLEDLEK
;
A
#
# COMPACT_ATOMS: atom_id res chain seq x y z
N MET A 1 -30.26 7.65 34.64
CA MET A 1 -28.88 8.08 35.03
C MET A 1 -28.69 9.39 34.29
N ALA A 2 -28.71 10.54 34.96
CA ALA A 2 -28.74 11.84 34.27
C ALA A 2 -27.52 12.00 33.35
N ASN A 3 -27.76 12.25 32.06
CA ASN A 3 -26.68 12.59 31.13
C ASN A 3 -26.19 14.00 31.45
N LYS A 4 -24.88 14.17 31.60
CA LYS A 4 -24.29 15.50 31.78
C LYS A 4 -23.83 16.07 30.44
N ALA A 5 -24.00 17.38 30.28
CA ALA A 5 -23.54 18.14 29.12
C ALA A 5 -22.62 19.28 29.55
N VAL A 6 -21.49 19.41 28.87
CA VAL A 6 -20.53 20.49 29.01
C VAL A 6 -20.85 21.55 27.96
N VAL A 7 -21.03 22.79 28.38
CA VAL A 7 -21.36 23.91 27.50
C VAL A 7 -20.19 24.88 27.47
N VAL A 8 -19.63 25.08 26.27
CA VAL A 8 -18.58 26.06 26.02
C VAL A 8 -19.20 27.27 25.36
N ILE A 9 -19.15 28.37 26.09
CA ILE A 9 -19.76 29.64 25.68
C ILE A 9 -18.65 30.56 25.21
N ILE A 10 -18.72 30.99 23.94
CA ILE A 10 -17.72 31.85 23.30
C ILE A 10 -18.36 33.19 22.97
N ASN A 11 -17.65 34.28 23.29
CA ASN A 11 -18.03 35.64 22.94
C ASN A 11 -16.78 36.46 22.64
N ASP A 12 -16.71 37.10 21.46
CA ASP A 12 -15.62 38.01 21.05
C ASP A 12 -14.18 37.49 21.33
N GLY A 13 -13.91 36.21 21.01
CA GLY A 13 -12.61 35.58 21.21
C GLY A 13 -12.26 35.23 22.68
N LYS A 14 -13.22 35.37 23.60
CA LYS A 14 -13.14 34.93 25.00
C LYS A 14 -14.07 33.75 25.25
N VAL A 15 -13.73 32.92 26.23
CA VAL A 15 -14.56 31.80 26.69
C VAL A 15 -14.98 32.04 28.12
N LEU A 16 -16.24 31.74 28.42
CA LEU A 16 -16.76 31.81 29.76
C LEU A 16 -16.22 30.63 30.59
N MET A 17 -15.52 30.91 31.68
CA MET A 17 -15.02 29.89 32.60
C MET A 17 -15.46 30.17 34.03
N VAL A 18 -15.68 29.08 34.76
CA VAL A 18 -16.02 29.09 36.19
C VAL A 18 -14.77 28.72 36.97
N GLU A 19 -14.35 29.57 37.91
CA GLU A 19 -13.28 29.28 38.85
C GLU A 19 -13.87 28.66 40.12
N GLY A 20 -13.34 27.53 40.56
CA GLY A 20 -13.80 26.86 41.78
C GLY A 20 -12.65 26.38 42.65
N VAL A 21 -12.92 26.23 43.96
CA VAL A 21 -11.99 25.68 44.96
C VAL A 21 -12.52 24.34 45.45
N ASN A 22 -11.66 23.32 45.45
CA ASN A 22 -12.01 22.04 46.05
C ASN A 22 -11.84 22.06 47.58
N GLN A 23 -12.34 21.01 48.24
CA GLN A 23 -12.21 20.82 49.69
C GLN A 23 -10.76 20.84 50.24
N TYR A 24 -9.76 20.72 49.37
CA TYR A 24 -8.33 20.78 49.72
C TYR A 24 -7.69 22.15 49.42
N GLY A 25 -8.49 23.18 49.10
CA GLY A 25 -8.00 24.53 48.82
C GLY A 25 -7.39 24.73 47.42
N ARG A 26 -7.45 23.73 46.53
CA ARG A 26 -6.93 23.82 45.16
C ARG A 26 -7.94 24.54 44.28
N ARG A 27 -7.49 25.62 43.62
CA ARG A 27 -8.24 26.35 42.60
C ARG A 27 -8.12 25.66 41.24
N ASP A 28 -9.22 25.55 40.50
CA ASP A 28 -9.25 25.08 39.12
C ASP A 28 -10.33 25.83 38.32
N HIS A 29 -10.21 25.79 37.00
CA HIS A 29 -11.14 26.42 36.07
C HIS A 29 -11.85 25.35 35.23
N PHE A 30 -13.18 25.45 35.11
CA PHE A 30 -13.98 24.49 34.35
C PHE A 30 -15.09 25.19 33.54
N PHE A 31 -15.59 24.48 32.53
CA PHE A 31 -16.76 24.91 31.75
C PHE A 31 -18.07 24.64 32.49
N ILE A 32 -19.15 25.29 32.03
CA ILE A 32 -20.49 25.13 32.60
C ILE A 32 -21.00 23.72 32.31
N SER A 33 -21.62 23.09 33.31
CA SER A 33 -22.24 21.78 33.19
C SER A 33 -23.75 21.90 33.28
N VAL A 34 -24.48 21.10 32.51
CA VAL A 34 -25.94 21.01 32.55
C VAL A 34 -26.33 19.54 32.74
N GLU A 35 -27.16 19.26 33.75
CA GLU A 35 -27.74 17.94 33.94
C GLU A 35 -28.99 17.80 33.07
N ILE A 36 -29.01 16.80 32.18
CA ILE A 36 -30.13 16.51 31.29
C ILE A 36 -30.96 15.39 31.90
N LYS A 37 -32.26 15.65 32.10
CA LYS A 37 -33.23 14.67 32.59
C LYS A 37 -33.60 13.67 31.47
N ASP A 38 -33.86 12.42 31.83
CA ASP A 38 -34.06 11.29 30.90
C ASP A 38 -35.23 11.46 29.89
N GLN A 39 -36.08 12.49 30.02
CA GLN A 39 -37.24 12.78 29.13
C GLN A 39 -37.16 14.14 28.41
N GLU A 40 -36.10 14.92 28.62
CA GLU A 40 -35.96 16.28 28.07
C GLU A 40 -35.08 16.26 26.81
N LYS A 41 -35.44 17.03 25.78
CA LYS A 41 -34.57 17.20 24.60
C LYS A 41 -33.33 17.95 25.02
N GLU A 42 -32.16 17.45 24.61
CA GLU A 42 -30.86 17.94 25.08
C GLU A 42 -30.62 19.42 24.76
N GLU A 43 -31.05 19.90 23.58
CA GLU A 43 -30.93 21.30 23.16
C GLU A 43 -31.84 22.23 23.99
N ASP A 44 -33.07 21.78 24.28
CA ASP A 44 -34.04 22.55 25.05
C ASP A 44 -33.59 22.73 26.51
N ALA A 45 -32.99 21.69 27.11
CA ALA A 45 -32.41 21.76 28.46
C ALA A 45 -31.26 22.78 28.56
N ILE A 46 -30.45 22.88 27.50
CA ILE A 46 -29.34 23.85 27.43
C ILE A 46 -29.87 25.26 27.23
N ILE A 47 -30.83 25.46 26.32
CA ILE A 47 -31.44 26.76 26.09
C ILE A 47 -32.15 27.27 27.35
N ALA A 48 -32.88 26.40 28.06
CA ALA A 48 -33.52 26.75 29.33
C ALA A 48 -32.50 27.17 30.39
N GLN A 49 -31.34 26.51 30.44
CA GLN A 49 -30.28 26.85 31.39
C GLN A 49 -29.55 28.16 31.00
N LEU A 50 -29.37 28.43 29.71
CA LEU A 50 -28.83 29.71 29.21
C LEU A 50 -29.78 30.88 29.48
N GLN A 51 -31.10 30.67 29.32
CA GLN A 51 -32.12 31.67 29.65
C GLN A 51 -32.12 32.04 31.14
N ARG A 52 -31.88 31.08 32.04
CA ARG A 52 -31.70 31.36 33.48
C ARG A 52 -30.50 32.25 33.76
N LEU A 53 -29.46 32.15 32.94
CA LEU A 53 -28.27 33.01 32.99
C LEU A 53 -28.46 34.31 32.18
N LYS A 54 -29.68 34.59 31.70
CA LYS A 54 -30.03 35.73 30.81
C LYS A 54 -29.19 35.78 29.52
N LEU A 55 -28.69 34.64 29.06
CA LEU A 55 -27.94 34.51 27.80
C LEU A 55 -28.90 34.12 26.68
N GLN A 56 -28.95 34.90 25.59
CA GLN A 56 -29.70 34.53 24.39
C GLN A 56 -28.75 33.88 23.39
N ALA A 57 -28.97 32.58 23.12
CA ALA A 57 -28.21 31.81 22.15
C ALA A 57 -28.99 31.64 20.86
N ASP A 58 -28.45 32.14 19.74
CA ASP A 58 -29.06 31.97 18.42
C ASP A 58 -28.80 30.60 17.80
N LYS A 59 -27.62 30.00 18.08
CA LYS A 59 -27.25 28.68 17.55
C LYS A 59 -26.49 27.86 18.59
N VAL A 60 -26.98 26.65 18.84
CA VAL A 60 -26.34 25.65 19.68
C VAL A 60 -25.77 24.56 18.76
N LEU A 61 -24.47 24.28 18.85
CA LEU A 61 -23.83 23.23 18.09
C LEU A 61 -23.41 22.09 19.00
N LYS A 62 -24.02 20.92 18.80
CA LYS A 62 -23.67 19.69 19.51
C LYS A 62 -22.44 19.02 18.90
N ALA A 63 -21.44 18.69 19.70
CA ALA A 63 -20.31 17.89 19.28
C ALA A 63 -20.70 16.41 19.09
N SER A 64 -20.16 15.76 18.07
CA SER A 64 -20.46 14.34 17.79
C SER A 64 -19.73 13.39 18.75
N GLN A 65 -18.61 13.83 19.33
CA GLN A 65 -17.84 13.09 20.32
C GLN A 65 -18.13 13.57 21.73
N LYS A 66 -18.26 12.61 22.65
CA LYS A 66 -18.32 12.86 24.10
C LYS A 66 -16.95 13.27 24.64
N THR A 67 -16.95 13.99 25.76
CA THR A 67 -15.71 14.35 26.49
C THR A 67 -15.01 13.09 27.03
N SER A 68 -13.77 13.22 27.54
CA SER A 68 -13.05 12.12 28.19
C SER A 68 -13.83 11.47 29.35
N ASN A 69 -14.77 12.21 29.94
CA ASN A 69 -15.59 11.76 31.07
C ASN A 69 -16.93 11.15 30.62
N GLY A 70 -17.20 11.09 29.30
CA GLY A 70 -18.45 10.55 28.75
C GLY A 70 -19.60 11.56 28.63
N ASP A 71 -19.35 12.84 28.91
CA ASP A 71 -20.33 13.93 28.88
C ASP A 71 -20.55 14.42 27.43
N LEU A 72 -21.75 14.92 27.15
CA LEU A 72 -22.04 15.59 25.87
C LEU A 72 -21.35 16.96 25.83
N LEU A 73 -20.93 17.44 24.67
CA LEU A 73 -20.25 18.73 24.53
C LEU A 73 -21.03 19.62 23.57
N PHE A 74 -21.32 20.86 23.98
CA PHE A 74 -22.06 21.84 23.20
C PHE A 74 -21.29 23.15 23.10
N LEU A 75 -21.33 23.75 21.92
CA LEU A 75 -20.83 25.09 21.64
C LEU A 75 -22.01 26.06 21.56
N VAL A 76 -21.87 27.19 22.25
CA VAL A 76 -22.78 28.32 22.17
C VAL A 76 -21.96 29.56 21.80
N ASN A 77 -22.28 30.19 20.68
CA ASN A 77 -21.65 31.43 20.26
C ASN A 77 -22.64 32.59 20.48
N LEU A 78 -22.22 33.64 21.18
CA LEU A 78 -23.07 34.76 21.59
C LEU A 78 -22.94 36.03 20.72
N GLU A 79 -22.19 35.98 19.60
CA GLU A 79 -22.09 37.03 18.57
C GLU A 79 -22.05 38.48 19.12
N ASN A 80 -21.20 38.75 20.12
CA ASN A 80 -20.93 40.09 20.67
C ASN A 80 -22.06 40.71 21.49
N GLN A 81 -22.85 39.91 22.22
CA GLN A 81 -23.69 40.43 23.30
C GLN A 81 -22.84 40.96 24.47
N ASN A 82 -23.04 42.22 24.88
CA ASN A 82 -22.45 42.78 26.10
C ASN A 82 -23.21 42.26 27.33
N ILE A 83 -22.59 41.35 28.08
CA ILE A 83 -23.21 40.68 29.22
C ILE A 83 -22.42 40.98 30.50
N SER A 84 -23.09 41.55 31.50
CA SER A 84 -22.57 41.66 32.87
C SER A 84 -22.91 40.38 33.65
N LEU A 85 -21.89 39.73 34.23
CA LEU A 85 -21.99 38.40 34.87
C LEU A 85 -22.01 38.43 36.40
N GLU A 86 -22.00 39.62 37.00
CA GLU A 86 -21.76 39.79 38.45
C GLU A 86 -22.94 39.34 39.34
N ASP A 87 -24.17 39.27 38.79
CA ASP A 87 -25.38 39.05 39.59
C ASP A 87 -25.81 37.57 39.76
N HIS A 88 -25.19 36.60 39.06
CA HIS A 88 -25.77 35.25 38.89
C HIS A 88 -24.86 34.06 39.25
N ILE A 89 -23.81 34.28 40.05
CA ILE A 89 -22.79 33.25 40.39
C ILE A 89 -23.37 32.04 41.15
N LYS A 90 -24.45 32.22 41.93
CA LYS A 90 -25.01 31.17 42.79
C LYS A 90 -25.79 30.08 42.05
N ASP A 91 -26.25 30.33 40.83
CA ASP A 91 -27.17 29.43 40.09
C ASP A 91 -26.49 28.61 38.98
N ILE A 92 -25.15 28.63 38.92
CA ILE A 92 -24.39 27.94 37.86
C ILE A 92 -24.11 26.48 38.26
N PRO A 93 -24.62 25.49 37.52
CA PRO A 93 -24.32 24.10 37.81
C PRO A 93 -22.87 23.77 37.41
N CYS A 94 -22.12 23.20 38.35
CA CYS A 94 -20.71 22.87 38.21
C CYS A 94 -20.49 21.45 37.66
N LEU A 95 -19.42 21.27 36.87
CA LEU A 95 -19.04 19.98 36.28
C LEU A 95 -18.65 18.94 37.35
N SER A 96 -17.99 19.40 38.41
CA SER A 96 -17.56 18.58 39.54
C SER A 96 -18.29 18.99 40.81
N LYS A 97 -18.90 18.00 41.48
CA LYS A 97 -19.53 18.16 42.81
C LYS A 97 -18.52 18.52 43.91
N ASP A 98 -17.23 18.44 43.63
CA ASP A 98 -16.15 18.58 44.60
C ASP A 98 -15.59 20.02 44.69
N PHE A 99 -16.09 20.95 43.87
CA PHE A 99 -15.63 22.33 43.82
C PHE A 99 -16.74 23.33 44.19
N ARG A 100 -16.42 24.27 45.08
CA ARG A 100 -17.25 25.47 45.35
C ARG A 100 -16.90 26.57 44.36
N VAL A 101 -17.90 27.15 43.71
CA VAL A 101 -17.73 28.25 42.75
C VAL A 101 -17.27 29.51 43.48
N ILE A 102 -16.22 30.16 42.97
CA ILE A 102 -15.72 31.45 43.47
C ILE A 102 -16.22 32.57 42.56
N GLU A 103 -15.94 32.44 41.26
CA GLU A 103 -16.08 33.53 40.29
C GLU A 103 -16.35 32.97 38.89
N VAL A 104 -17.00 33.78 38.07
CA VAL A 104 -17.22 33.52 36.64
C VAL A 104 -16.52 34.61 35.86
N LYS A 105 -15.61 34.24 34.96
CA LYS A 105 -14.81 35.21 34.21
C LYS A 105 -14.71 34.88 32.73
N TRP A 106 -14.59 35.93 31.93
CA TRP A 106 -14.24 35.83 30.52
C TRP A 106 -12.74 35.65 30.37
N VAL A 107 -12.32 34.45 29.97
CA VAL A 107 -10.91 34.13 29.74
C VAL A 107 -10.59 34.26 28.25
N SER A 108 -9.50 34.96 27.93
CA SER A 108 -9.03 35.10 26.55
C SER A 108 -8.55 33.77 25.97
N LEU A 109 -9.03 33.40 24.77
CA LEU A 109 -8.53 32.23 24.03
C LEU A 109 -7.05 32.33 23.62
N LYS A 110 -6.44 33.50 23.80
CA LYS A 110 -5.00 33.73 23.56
C LYS A 110 -4.12 33.31 24.75
N ASP A 111 -4.70 33.14 25.95
CA ASP A 111 -3.94 32.77 27.14
C ASP A 111 -3.94 31.25 27.38
N LEU A 112 -2.89 30.58 26.88
CA LEU A 112 -2.75 29.13 27.03
C LEU A 112 -2.66 28.67 28.49
N ARG A 113 -2.14 29.50 29.41
CA ARG A 113 -1.88 29.11 30.81
C ARG A 113 -3.16 29.00 31.63
N ALA A 114 -4.24 29.62 31.17
CA ALA A 114 -5.53 29.59 31.84
C ALA A 114 -6.29 28.26 31.65
N PHE A 115 -5.86 27.38 30.73
CA PHE A 115 -6.57 26.16 30.38
C PHE A 115 -5.85 24.89 30.86
N ASN A 116 -6.55 24.07 31.63
CA ASN A 116 -6.07 22.73 32.00
C ASN A 116 -6.16 21.76 30.78
N PRO A 117 -5.58 20.55 30.88
CA PRO A 117 -5.59 19.58 29.77
C PRO A 117 -6.99 19.18 29.29
N PHE A 118 -7.96 19.09 30.21
CA PHE A 118 -9.36 18.77 29.88
C PHE A 118 -10.02 19.89 29.08
N ASN A 119 -9.83 21.14 29.50
CA ASN A 119 -10.37 22.31 28.82
C ASN A 119 -9.77 22.45 27.42
N THR A 120 -8.47 22.21 27.30
CA THR A 120 -7.76 22.17 26.01
C THR A 120 -8.33 21.09 25.09
N GLN A 121 -8.65 19.90 25.62
CA GLN A 121 -9.27 18.84 24.83
C GLN A 121 -10.66 19.22 24.33
N CYS A 122 -11.50 19.83 25.18
CA CYS A 122 -12.84 20.28 24.79
C CYS A 122 -12.78 21.37 23.72
N LEU A 123 -11.87 22.35 23.84
CA LEU A 123 -11.68 23.40 22.83
C LEU A 123 -11.20 22.83 21.49
N LYS A 124 -10.32 21.83 21.50
CA LYS A 124 -9.88 21.13 20.28
C LYS A 124 -11.02 20.35 19.61
N LEU A 125 -11.88 19.69 20.40
CA LEU A 125 -13.07 18.99 19.89
C LEU A 125 -14.06 19.98 19.26
N ILE A 126 -14.34 21.09 19.93
CA ILE A 126 -15.22 22.15 19.41
C ILE A 126 -14.68 22.74 18.12
N TYR A 127 -13.38 23.03 18.08
CA TYR A 127 -12.74 23.52 16.86
C TYR A 127 -12.96 22.54 15.69
N LYS A 128 -12.76 21.23 15.93
CA LYS A 128 -13.01 20.20 14.92
C LYS A 128 -14.45 20.24 14.41
N GLU A 129 -15.43 20.29 15.30
CA GLU A 129 -16.86 20.26 14.94
C GLU A 129 -17.32 21.55 14.25
N ALA A 130 -16.84 22.70 14.70
CA ALA A 130 -17.12 23.98 14.06
C ALA A 130 -16.55 24.03 12.62
N ILE A 131 -15.34 23.52 12.40
CA ILE A 131 -14.75 23.40 11.07
C ILE A 131 -15.58 22.46 10.18
N MET A 132 -16.07 21.34 10.71
CA MET A 132 -16.94 20.40 10.00
C MET A 132 -18.31 20.98 9.63
N ALA A 133 -18.87 21.82 10.51
CA ALA A 133 -20.13 22.53 10.31
C ALA A 133 -20.00 23.82 9.47
N ASN A 134 -18.79 24.15 9.01
CA ASN A 134 -18.48 25.33 8.21
C ASN A 134 -18.77 26.67 8.93
N TYR A 135 -18.61 26.70 10.26
CA TYR A 135 -18.68 27.93 11.04
C TYR A 135 -17.56 28.90 10.66
N GLN A 136 -17.88 30.20 10.66
CA GLN A 136 -16.91 31.28 10.52
C GLN A 136 -16.95 32.14 11.79
N GLY A 137 -15.78 32.54 12.30
CA GLY A 137 -15.68 33.39 13.48
C GLY A 137 -14.23 33.62 13.90
N GLU A 138 -13.93 34.80 14.44
CA GLU A 138 -12.56 35.20 14.84
C GLU A 138 -11.95 34.30 15.93
N TRP A 139 -12.80 33.69 16.76
CA TRP A 139 -12.39 32.76 17.81
C TRP A 139 -11.75 31.47 17.26
N LEU A 140 -12.07 31.06 16.02
CA LEU A 140 -11.45 29.89 15.39
C LEU A 140 -9.96 30.15 15.12
N GLU A 141 -9.61 31.34 14.64
CA GLU A 141 -8.21 31.72 14.45
C GLU A 141 -7.45 31.78 15.78
N ALA A 142 -8.11 32.30 16.83
CA ALA A 142 -7.52 32.34 18.17
C ALA A 142 -7.23 30.92 18.67
N ILE A 143 -8.16 29.98 18.52
CA ILE A 143 -7.93 28.59 18.93
C ILE A 143 -6.83 27.94 18.08
N GLN A 144 -6.84 28.17 16.77
CA GLN A 144 -5.83 27.65 15.85
C GLN A 144 -4.41 28.11 16.26
N LYS A 145 -4.24 29.41 16.50
CA LYS A 145 -2.94 30.01 16.85
C LYS A 145 -2.48 29.63 18.26
N THR A 146 -3.39 29.40 19.21
CA THR A 146 -3.04 29.13 20.62
C THR A 146 -2.86 27.64 20.92
N PHE A 147 -3.76 26.77 20.48
CA PHE A 147 -3.82 25.38 20.95
C PHE A 147 -3.19 24.36 19.99
N PHE A 148 -2.82 24.79 18.78
CA PHE A 148 -2.22 23.96 17.75
C PHE A 148 -0.82 24.44 17.35
N ILE A 149 -0.05 24.92 18.33
CA ILE A 149 1.34 25.36 18.15
C ILE A 149 2.28 24.14 18.03
N GLY A 150 3.30 24.28 17.19
CA GLY A 150 4.35 23.29 17.01
C GLY A 150 3.98 22.13 16.08
N PRO A 151 4.93 21.21 15.81
CA PRO A 151 4.78 20.21 14.76
C PRO A 151 3.60 19.25 14.99
N ILE A 152 3.30 18.93 16.26
CA ILE A 152 2.18 18.05 16.63
C ILE A 152 0.84 18.76 16.44
N GLY A 153 0.75 20.04 16.82
CA GLY A 153 -0.45 20.85 16.65
C GLY A 153 -0.79 21.07 15.18
N GLU A 154 0.20 21.42 14.37
CA GLU A 154 0.05 21.58 12.92
C GLU A 154 -0.40 20.28 12.22
N ASP A 155 0.16 19.12 12.59
CA ASP A 155 -0.28 17.84 12.03
C ASP A 155 -1.74 17.52 12.40
N HIS A 156 -2.15 17.85 13.63
CA HIS A 156 -3.53 17.69 14.07
C HIS A 156 -4.49 18.61 13.28
N LEU A 157 -4.13 19.88 13.06
CA LEU A 157 -4.90 20.79 12.21
C LEU A 157 -5.03 20.26 10.78
N LYS A 158 -3.93 19.77 10.20
CA LYS A 158 -3.93 19.17 8.87
C LYS A 158 -4.87 17.96 8.81
N LYS A 159 -4.92 17.13 9.86
CA LYS A 159 -5.87 16.00 9.96
C LYS A 159 -7.32 16.46 9.98
N ILE A 160 -7.67 17.50 10.75
CA ILE A 160 -9.04 18.03 10.81
C ILE A 160 -9.49 18.53 9.43
N HIS A 161 -8.67 19.36 8.77
CA HIS A 161 -9.00 19.88 7.44
C HIS A 161 -9.12 18.78 6.39
N ARG A 162 -8.22 17.79 6.41
CA ARG A 162 -8.32 16.58 5.55
C ARG A 162 -9.61 15.81 5.81
N GLU A 163 -10.03 15.67 7.05
CA GLU A 163 -11.26 14.96 7.39
C GLU A 163 -12.50 15.74 6.90
N LYS A 164 -12.47 17.08 6.95
CA LYS A 164 -13.51 17.94 6.36
C LYS A 164 -13.60 17.75 4.85
N GLU A 165 -12.49 17.83 4.12
CA GLU A 165 -12.45 17.60 2.68
C GLU A 165 -13.00 16.22 2.31
N ARG A 166 -12.61 15.19 3.05
CA ARG A 166 -13.15 13.83 2.87
C ARG A 166 -14.65 13.78 3.13
N SER A 167 -15.14 14.45 4.17
CA SER A 167 -16.56 14.53 4.50
C SER A 167 -17.38 15.21 3.40
N ILE A 168 -16.83 16.26 2.77
CA ILE A 168 -17.46 16.94 1.63
C ILE A 168 -17.58 15.98 0.44
N VAL A 169 -16.50 15.25 0.11
CA VAL A 169 -16.51 14.23 -0.96
C VAL A 169 -17.51 13.11 -0.65
N ASP A 170 -17.52 12.61 0.58
CA ASP A 170 -18.43 11.54 1.04
C ASP A 170 -19.90 11.98 0.97
N LYS A 171 -20.22 13.24 1.29
CA LYS A 171 -21.58 13.81 1.21
C LYS A 171 -22.01 14.12 -0.22
N GLY A 172 -21.06 14.45 -1.11
CA GLY A 172 -21.34 14.71 -2.52
C GLY A 172 -21.72 13.47 -3.33
N GLU A 173 -21.40 12.27 -2.84
CA GLU A 173 -21.75 11.01 -3.50
C GLU A 173 -23.14 10.49 -3.08
N SER A 174 -23.95 10.13 -4.07
CA SER A 174 -25.27 9.52 -3.84
C SER A 174 -25.17 8.17 -3.09
N ILE A 175 -26.23 7.82 -2.37
CA ILE A 175 -26.36 6.54 -1.64
C ILE A 175 -26.20 5.36 -2.61
N ARG A 176 -26.79 5.46 -3.81
CA ARG A 176 -26.63 4.46 -4.88
C ARG A 176 -25.16 4.32 -5.30
N GLY A 177 -24.43 5.43 -5.41
CA GLY A 177 -23.00 5.44 -5.74
C GLY A 177 -22.13 4.75 -4.68
N LYS A 178 -22.41 5.01 -3.40
CA LYS A 178 -21.76 4.33 -2.26
C LYS A 178 -22.03 2.83 -2.28
N MET A 179 -23.30 2.43 -2.44
CA MET A 179 -23.70 1.02 -2.51
C MET A 179 -23.05 0.30 -3.69
N MET A 180 -22.98 0.93 -4.87
CA MET A 180 -22.33 0.34 -6.04
C MET A 180 -20.83 0.10 -5.79
N ALA A 181 -20.13 1.05 -5.15
CA ALA A 181 -18.72 0.87 -4.81
C ALA A 181 -18.49 -0.30 -3.84
N MET A 182 -19.38 -0.47 -2.86
CA MET A 182 -19.34 -1.60 -1.92
C MET A 182 -19.58 -2.94 -2.63
N LEU A 183 -20.59 -3.01 -3.51
CA LEU A 183 -20.91 -4.22 -4.27
C LEU A 183 -19.82 -4.60 -5.26
N MET A 184 -19.22 -3.62 -5.95
CA MET A 184 -18.09 -3.87 -6.84
C MET A 184 -16.86 -4.38 -6.06
N ALA A 185 -16.57 -3.80 -4.89
CA ALA A 185 -15.48 -4.27 -4.04
C ALA A 185 -15.72 -5.69 -3.52
N LEU A 186 -16.97 -6.01 -3.16
CA LEU A 186 -17.37 -7.37 -2.76
C LEU A 186 -17.20 -8.36 -3.92
N GLY A 187 -17.64 -7.98 -5.13
CA GLY A 187 -17.44 -8.78 -6.34
C GLY A 187 -15.95 -9.05 -6.60
N LEU A 188 -15.09 -8.06 -6.46
CA LEU A 188 -13.63 -8.24 -6.56
C LEU A 188 -13.09 -9.16 -5.45
N GLY A 189 -13.60 -9.06 -4.21
CA GLY A 189 -13.21 -9.96 -3.12
C GLY A 189 -13.57 -11.42 -3.38
N ILE A 190 -14.76 -11.68 -3.95
CA ILE A 190 -15.21 -13.03 -4.35
C ILE A 190 -14.34 -13.57 -5.50
N VAL A 191 -14.10 -12.74 -6.54
CA VAL A 191 -13.24 -13.13 -7.66
C VAL A 191 -11.81 -13.41 -7.18
N PHE A 192 -11.29 -12.62 -6.24
CA PHE A 192 -9.96 -12.87 -5.65
C PHE A 192 -9.91 -14.21 -4.92
N ASN A 193 -10.90 -14.51 -4.09
CA ASN A 193 -11.00 -15.79 -3.38
C ASN A 193 -11.00 -16.97 -4.35
N TYR A 194 -11.81 -16.87 -5.41
CA TYR A 194 -11.94 -17.88 -6.45
C TYR A 194 -10.62 -18.09 -7.22
N PHE A 195 -9.88 -17.02 -7.52
CA PHE A 195 -8.68 -17.09 -8.35
C PHE A 195 -7.37 -17.45 -7.63
N PHE A 196 -7.20 -17.12 -6.34
CA PHE A 196 -5.87 -17.10 -5.71
C PHE A 196 -5.70 -18.00 -4.48
N ILE A 197 -6.75 -18.33 -3.74
CA ILE A 197 -6.59 -19.00 -2.42
C ILE A 197 -6.14 -20.46 -2.55
N TRP A 198 -6.51 -21.09 -3.66
CA TRP A 198 -6.42 -22.53 -3.79
C TRP A 198 -5.41 -22.99 -4.83
N GLU A 199 -4.80 -22.06 -5.57
CA GLU A 199 -4.44 -22.36 -6.95
C GLU A 199 -3.28 -21.57 -7.55
N ALA A 200 -2.69 -22.16 -8.60
CA ALA A 200 -1.55 -21.63 -9.30
C ALA A 200 -1.97 -20.44 -10.18
N ILE A 201 -1.38 -19.29 -9.90
CA ILE A 201 -1.67 -18.02 -10.58
C ILE A 201 -1.35 -18.11 -12.08
N GLY A 202 -2.36 -18.08 -12.94
CA GLY A 202 -2.23 -18.10 -14.40
C GLY A 202 -2.83 -16.86 -15.04
N ILE A 203 -3.73 -17.06 -16.01
CA ILE A 203 -4.49 -15.97 -16.68
C ILE A 203 -5.37 -15.18 -15.71
N SER A 204 -5.73 -15.78 -14.57
CA SER A 204 -6.42 -15.11 -13.46
C SER A 204 -5.76 -13.80 -13.03
N SER A 205 -4.42 -13.72 -13.06
CA SER A 205 -3.67 -12.50 -12.72
C SER A 205 -4.03 -11.32 -13.62
N PHE A 206 -4.05 -11.54 -14.94
CA PHE A 206 -4.41 -10.53 -15.93
C PHE A 206 -5.87 -10.10 -15.80
N ILE A 207 -6.78 -11.06 -15.66
CA ILE A 207 -8.22 -10.80 -15.52
C ILE A 207 -8.49 -9.98 -14.25
N PHE A 208 -7.92 -10.39 -13.12
CA PHE A 208 -8.12 -9.69 -11.85
C PHE A 208 -7.53 -8.28 -11.86
N THR A 209 -6.30 -8.13 -12.35
CA THR A 209 -5.64 -6.81 -12.44
C THR A 209 -6.44 -5.86 -13.32
N SER A 210 -6.95 -6.36 -14.45
CA SER A 210 -7.81 -5.60 -15.36
C SER A 210 -9.11 -5.20 -14.69
N ALA A 211 -9.76 -6.12 -13.96
CA ALA A 211 -10.98 -5.83 -13.22
C ALA A 211 -10.79 -4.74 -12.17
N VAL A 212 -9.69 -4.79 -11.39
CA VAL A 212 -9.35 -3.75 -10.40
C VAL A 212 -9.17 -2.38 -11.07
N ILE A 213 -8.45 -2.31 -12.19
CA ILE A 213 -8.27 -1.06 -12.94
C ILE A 213 -9.62 -0.53 -13.45
N LEU A 214 -10.40 -1.37 -14.13
CA LEU A 214 -11.68 -0.97 -14.74
C LEU A 214 -12.69 -0.50 -13.69
N VAL A 215 -12.82 -1.22 -12.58
CA VAL A 215 -13.68 -0.82 -11.45
C VAL A 215 -13.24 0.53 -10.89
N THR A 216 -11.93 0.71 -10.67
CA THR A 216 -11.41 1.96 -10.11
C THR A 216 -11.63 3.15 -11.05
N LEU A 217 -11.37 2.96 -12.36
CA LEU A 217 -11.64 3.99 -13.39
C LEU A 217 -13.13 4.30 -13.51
N ASN A 218 -14.01 3.30 -13.39
CA ASN A 218 -15.46 3.53 -13.34
C ASN A 218 -15.89 4.41 -12.16
N ARG A 219 -15.27 4.25 -10.99
CA ARG A 219 -15.59 5.06 -9.80
C ARG A 219 -15.01 6.47 -9.84
N ILE A 220 -13.93 6.68 -10.59
CA ILE A 220 -13.25 7.97 -10.74
C ILE A 220 -13.81 8.79 -11.93
N GLY A 221 -14.27 8.13 -12.99
CA GLY A 221 -14.73 8.72 -14.26
C GLY A 221 -13.81 8.34 -15.44
N TRP A 222 -14.38 7.73 -16.49
CA TRP A 222 -13.64 7.13 -17.62
C TRP A 222 -12.90 8.15 -18.50
N GLY A 223 -13.40 9.40 -18.59
CA GLY A 223 -12.91 10.40 -19.55
C GLY A 223 -11.46 10.85 -19.38
N MET A 224 -10.79 10.48 -18.28
CA MET A 224 -9.41 10.89 -17.97
C MET A 224 -8.33 9.86 -18.35
N ALA A 225 -8.70 8.59 -18.61
CA ALA A 225 -7.74 7.47 -18.61
C ALA A 225 -6.83 7.39 -19.85
N LEU A 226 -7.32 7.76 -21.03
CA LEU A 226 -6.61 7.49 -22.29
C LEU A 226 -5.80 8.68 -22.85
N ASN A 227 -5.94 9.87 -22.26
CA ASN A 227 -5.38 11.09 -22.84
C ASN A 227 -3.93 11.38 -22.41
N LYS A 228 -3.39 10.67 -21.41
CA LYS A 228 -2.04 10.93 -20.87
C LYS A 228 -1.03 9.88 -21.33
N LYS A 229 -0.15 10.26 -22.27
CA LYS A 229 0.99 9.43 -22.74
C LYS A 229 1.86 8.88 -21.60
N LEU A 230 2.01 9.63 -20.49
CA LEU A 230 2.77 9.18 -19.32
C LEU A 230 2.18 7.93 -18.67
N SER A 231 0.86 7.80 -18.63
CA SER A 231 0.18 6.66 -18.01
C SER A 231 0.43 5.35 -18.76
N LEU A 232 0.67 5.41 -20.08
CA LEU A 232 0.98 4.24 -20.91
C LEU A 232 2.29 3.55 -20.51
N ILE A 233 3.24 4.30 -19.93
CA ILE A 233 4.50 3.76 -19.41
C ILE A 233 4.24 2.73 -18.30
N PHE A 234 3.14 2.85 -17.57
CA PHE A 234 2.75 1.91 -16.52
C PHE A 234 1.78 0.85 -17.06
N LEU A 235 0.84 1.23 -17.92
CA LEU A 235 -0.17 0.31 -18.44
C LEU A 235 0.43 -0.86 -19.24
N ILE A 236 1.40 -0.58 -20.11
CA ILE A 236 2.04 -1.63 -20.94
C ILE A 236 2.72 -2.70 -20.05
N PRO A 237 3.59 -2.34 -19.08
CA PRO A 237 4.16 -3.31 -18.15
C PRO A 237 3.12 -4.02 -17.28
N ILE A 238 2.04 -3.36 -16.85
CA ILE A 238 0.97 -4.04 -16.08
C ILE A 238 0.37 -5.19 -16.88
N VAL A 239 0.00 -4.93 -18.14
CA VAL A 239 -0.59 -5.94 -19.02
C VAL A 239 0.40 -7.07 -19.28
N LEU A 240 1.64 -6.73 -19.67
CA LEU A 240 2.65 -7.72 -20.00
C LEU A 240 3.07 -8.57 -18.78
N LEU A 241 3.34 -7.96 -17.64
CA LEU A 241 3.72 -8.69 -16.43
C LEU A 241 2.57 -9.53 -15.87
N SER A 242 1.32 -9.07 -15.95
CA SER A 242 0.19 -9.90 -15.52
C SER A 242 -0.09 -11.08 -16.47
N LEU A 243 0.14 -10.92 -17.78
CA LEU A 243 0.10 -12.02 -18.74
C LEU A 243 1.28 -12.99 -18.60
N SER A 244 2.42 -12.56 -18.05
CA SER A 244 3.59 -13.43 -17.86
C SER A 244 3.27 -14.67 -17.02
N PHE A 245 2.33 -14.58 -16.06
CA PHE A 245 1.85 -15.71 -15.26
C PHE A 245 1.20 -16.83 -16.11
N SER A 246 0.61 -16.47 -17.24
CA SER A 246 0.02 -17.42 -18.20
C SER A 246 1.03 -18.06 -19.13
N ILE A 247 2.28 -17.59 -19.11
CA ILE A 247 3.31 -18.08 -20.03
C ILE A 247 4.39 -18.80 -19.22
N PHE A 248 5.01 -18.12 -18.26
CA PHE A 248 6.22 -18.55 -17.55
C PHE A 248 5.92 -18.96 -16.10
N ASN A 249 6.73 -19.86 -15.56
CA ASN A 249 6.58 -20.48 -14.25
C ASN A 249 7.77 -20.23 -13.30
N ASP A 250 8.71 -19.35 -13.66
CA ASP A 250 9.81 -18.99 -12.75
C ASP A 250 9.26 -18.44 -11.42
N PHE A 251 9.55 -19.16 -10.33
CA PHE A 251 9.02 -18.85 -9.01
C PHE A 251 9.50 -17.49 -8.47
N VAL A 252 10.75 -17.13 -8.75
CA VAL A 252 11.35 -15.88 -8.23
C VAL A 252 10.70 -14.68 -8.91
N LEU A 253 10.59 -14.72 -10.24
CA LEU A 253 9.98 -13.63 -11.01
C LEU A 253 8.48 -13.49 -10.70
N ARG A 254 7.75 -14.61 -10.58
CA ARG A 254 6.35 -14.59 -10.16
C ARG A 254 6.18 -13.98 -8.76
N GLY A 255 7.04 -14.33 -7.81
CA GLY A 255 7.03 -13.73 -6.47
C GLY A 255 7.26 -12.21 -6.49
N ILE A 256 8.19 -11.72 -7.31
CA ILE A 256 8.44 -10.29 -7.46
C ILE A 256 7.26 -9.60 -8.18
N ASN A 257 6.69 -10.23 -9.22
CA ASN A 257 5.55 -9.68 -9.97
C ASN A 257 4.32 -9.45 -9.09
N LEU A 258 4.10 -10.29 -8.06
CA LEU A 258 3.02 -10.10 -7.08
C LEU A 258 3.12 -8.77 -6.32
N LEU A 259 4.33 -8.22 -6.18
CA LEU A 259 4.57 -6.91 -5.55
C LEU A 259 4.61 -5.77 -6.57
N VAL A 260 5.26 -6.02 -7.72
CA VAL A 260 5.46 -5.01 -8.76
C VAL A 260 4.14 -4.62 -9.43
N ILE A 261 3.27 -5.58 -9.75
CA ILE A 261 2.01 -5.29 -10.47
C ILE A 261 1.10 -4.35 -9.66
N PRO A 262 0.76 -4.62 -8.37
CA PRO A 262 -0.04 -3.69 -7.58
C PRO A 262 0.58 -2.30 -7.48
N PHE A 263 1.91 -2.21 -7.34
CA PHE A 263 2.61 -0.94 -7.31
C PHE A 263 2.46 -0.16 -8.62
N LEU A 264 2.65 -0.82 -9.77
CA LEU A 264 2.47 -0.20 -11.09
C LEU A 264 1.02 0.22 -11.32
N VAL A 265 0.03 -0.59 -10.91
CA VAL A 265 -1.41 -0.25 -10.97
C VAL A 265 -1.68 1.06 -10.22
N VAL A 266 -1.09 1.23 -9.05
CA VAL A 266 -1.23 2.46 -8.28
C VAL A 266 -0.57 3.64 -8.97
N CYS A 267 0.65 3.50 -9.47
CA CYS A 267 1.32 4.56 -10.22
C CYS A 267 0.51 4.98 -11.47
N TYR A 268 -0.04 4.00 -12.20
CA TYR A 268 -0.95 4.24 -13.32
C TYR A 268 -2.17 5.06 -12.89
N LEU A 269 -2.89 4.60 -11.86
CA LEU A 269 -4.10 5.28 -11.36
C LEU A 269 -3.80 6.68 -10.81
N LEU A 270 -2.64 6.89 -10.17
CA LEU A 270 -2.20 8.21 -9.70
C LEU A 270 -1.98 9.17 -10.88
N CYS A 271 -1.27 8.73 -11.93
CA CYS A 271 -1.03 9.54 -13.13
C CYS A 271 -2.33 9.87 -13.88
N VAL A 272 -3.28 8.93 -13.93
CA VAL A 272 -4.59 9.14 -14.56
C VAL A 272 -5.43 10.12 -13.74
N ARG A 273 -5.55 9.91 -12.42
CA ARG A 273 -6.45 10.70 -11.56
C ARG A 273 -6.00 12.14 -11.34
N TYR A 274 -4.70 12.36 -11.15
CA TYR A 274 -4.18 13.65 -10.68
C TYR A 274 -3.38 14.34 -11.78
N GLU A 275 -3.77 15.57 -12.14
CA GLU A 275 -3.11 16.36 -13.20
C GLU A 275 -1.71 16.82 -12.82
N ASP A 276 -1.49 17.13 -11.55
CA ASP A 276 -0.18 17.56 -11.02
C ASP A 276 0.92 16.50 -11.18
N ILE A 277 0.54 15.23 -11.38
CA ILE A 277 1.48 14.11 -11.58
C ILE A 277 1.78 13.95 -13.06
N ASN A 278 2.68 14.81 -13.56
CA ASN A 278 3.12 14.82 -14.96
C ASN A 278 4.53 14.24 -15.20
N THR A 279 5.25 13.87 -14.14
CA THR A 279 6.62 13.35 -14.22
C THR A 279 6.85 12.17 -13.27
N ILE A 280 7.75 11.26 -13.66
CA ILE A 280 8.20 10.16 -12.81
C ILE A 280 9.32 10.69 -11.92
N ASN A 281 9.03 10.86 -10.64
CA ASN A 281 9.96 11.34 -9.63
C ASN A 281 9.86 10.48 -8.36
N THR A 282 10.74 10.74 -7.39
CA THR A 282 10.73 10.02 -6.10
C THR A 282 9.39 10.19 -5.36
N SER A 283 8.77 11.37 -5.46
CA SER A 283 7.46 11.65 -4.85
C SER A 283 6.36 10.72 -5.37
N LEU A 284 6.38 10.32 -6.64
CA LEU A 284 5.45 9.36 -7.21
C LEU A 284 5.57 7.99 -6.54
N ILE A 285 6.80 7.50 -6.31
CA ILE A 285 7.04 6.22 -5.63
C ILE A 285 6.52 6.26 -4.20
N PHE A 286 6.88 7.29 -3.44
CA PHE A 286 6.38 7.45 -2.07
C PHE A 286 4.87 7.63 -2.02
N SER A 287 4.27 8.32 -2.99
CA SER A 287 2.82 8.48 -3.10
C SER A 287 2.14 7.14 -3.40
N GLY A 288 2.76 6.30 -4.23
CA GLY A 288 2.29 4.96 -4.54
C GLY A 288 2.33 4.04 -3.31
N LEU A 289 3.46 4.00 -2.61
CA LEU A 289 3.61 3.21 -1.38
C LEU A 289 2.66 3.69 -0.28
N ASP A 290 2.54 5.00 -0.05
CA ASP A 290 1.60 5.59 0.91
C ASP A 290 0.15 5.24 0.57
N ARG A 291 -0.19 5.12 -0.72
CA ARG A 291 -1.52 4.70 -1.16
C ARG A 291 -1.83 3.26 -0.77
N ILE A 292 -0.90 2.34 -1.03
CA ILE A 292 -1.03 0.90 -0.78
C ILE A 292 -1.04 0.62 0.73
N LEU A 293 -0.06 1.17 1.46
CA LEU A 293 0.21 0.81 2.84
C LEU A 293 -0.65 1.59 3.85
N HIS A 294 -1.05 2.82 3.54
CA HIS A 294 -1.74 3.68 4.50
C HIS A 294 -3.14 4.10 4.03
N LYS A 295 -3.26 4.77 2.87
CA LYS A 295 -4.54 5.39 2.48
C LYS A 295 -5.63 4.37 2.16
N GLY A 296 -5.28 3.21 1.58
CA GLY A 296 -6.23 2.11 1.35
C GLY A 296 -6.87 1.64 2.66
N PHE A 297 -6.04 1.27 3.64
CA PHE A 297 -6.50 0.84 4.97
C PHE A 297 -7.24 1.93 5.73
N ALA A 298 -6.73 3.16 5.74
CA ALA A 298 -7.35 4.27 6.47
C ALA A 298 -8.77 4.59 5.96
N THR A 299 -9.02 4.35 4.68
CA THR A 299 -10.33 4.59 4.04
C THR A 299 -11.28 3.40 4.18
N ALA A 300 -10.78 2.20 4.47
CA ALA A 300 -11.61 0.99 4.62
C ALA A 300 -12.70 1.14 5.69
N THR A 301 -12.44 1.93 6.75
CA THR A 301 -13.42 2.23 7.81
C THR A 301 -14.70 2.91 7.30
N ARG A 302 -14.64 3.61 6.15
CA ARG A 302 -15.80 4.23 5.51
C ARG A 302 -16.82 3.20 5.02
N TYR A 303 -16.41 1.96 4.78
CA TYR A 303 -17.30 0.86 4.41
C TYR A 303 -18.44 0.71 5.45
N PHE A 304 -18.09 0.72 6.74
CA PHE A 304 -19.05 0.61 7.83
C PHE A 304 -19.92 1.87 7.97
N LYS A 305 -19.33 3.06 7.78
CA LYS A 305 -20.07 4.32 7.83
C LYS A 305 -21.15 4.37 6.73
N PHE A 306 -20.79 4.07 5.49
CA PHE A 306 -21.74 4.05 4.38
C PHE A 306 -22.74 2.91 4.49
N GLY A 307 -22.33 1.75 5.03
CA GLY A 307 -23.27 0.68 5.35
C GLY A 307 -24.38 1.14 6.30
N LYS A 308 -24.02 1.92 7.33
CA LYS A 308 -25.00 2.52 8.25
C LYS A 308 -25.93 3.50 7.53
N GLU A 309 -25.38 4.42 6.73
CA GLU A 309 -26.17 5.39 5.94
C GLU A 309 -27.18 4.68 5.00
N VAL A 310 -26.76 3.61 4.32
CA VAL A 310 -27.62 2.80 3.43
C VAL A 310 -28.74 2.10 4.20
N ILE A 311 -28.46 1.61 5.41
CA ILE A 311 -29.46 0.95 6.25
C ILE A 311 -30.50 1.96 6.76
N GLU A 312 -30.07 3.16 7.16
CA GLU A 312 -30.94 4.23 7.67
C GLU A 312 -31.87 4.76 6.57
N ASP A 313 -31.35 4.96 5.36
CA ASP A 313 -32.15 5.36 4.19
C ASP A 313 -33.21 4.31 3.81
N LYS A 314 -32.85 3.02 3.86
CA LYS A 314 -33.82 1.92 3.65
C LYS A 314 -34.84 1.77 4.76
N ARG A 315 -34.56 2.24 5.98
CA ARG A 315 -35.55 2.28 7.08
C ARG A 315 -36.51 3.45 6.94
N ALA A 316 -36.09 4.54 6.31
CA ALA A 316 -36.96 5.66 5.94
C ALA A 316 -37.97 5.28 4.84
N ILE A 317 -37.64 4.31 3.99
CA ILE A 317 -38.56 3.68 3.03
C ILE A 317 -39.34 2.57 3.77
N LYS A 318 -40.55 2.92 4.25
CA LYS A 318 -41.60 2.05 4.86
C LYS A 318 -41.12 0.66 5.28
N THR A 319 -40.93 0.47 6.59
CA THR A 319 -40.98 -0.84 7.23
C THR A 319 -42.29 -1.53 6.88
N ASN A 320 -42.30 -2.42 5.88
CA ASN A 320 -43.46 -3.25 5.62
C ASN A 320 -43.59 -4.24 6.81
N PRO A 321 -44.62 -4.12 7.68
CA PRO A 321 -44.79 -4.99 8.84
C PRO A 321 -44.84 -6.47 8.46
N MET A 322 -45.20 -6.78 7.22
CA MET A 322 -45.21 -8.13 6.66
C MET A 322 -43.84 -8.81 6.70
N ARG A 323 -42.72 -8.10 6.43
CA ARG A 323 -41.37 -8.70 6.47
C ARG A 323 -40.95 -9.07 7.89
N ASN A 324 -41.31 -8.26 8.88
CA ASN A 324 -40.96 -8.52 10.28
C ASN A 324 -41.77 -9.72 10.82
N ASN A 325 -43.04 -9.84 10.39
CA ASN A 325 -43.87 -10.98 10.72
C ASN A 325 -43.39 -12.27 10.05
N ILE A 326 -42.95 -12.21 8.79
CA ILE A 326 -42.32 -13.34 8.09
C ILE A 326 -41.04 -13.76 8.82
N LEU A 327 -40.17 -12.81 9.20
CA LEU A 327 -38.92 -13.13 9.90
C LEU A 327 -39.16 -13.78 11.28
N LYS A 328 -40.12 -13.25 12.05
CA LYS A 328 -40.54 -13.86 13.32
C LYS A 328 -41.12 -15.25 13.11
N GLY A 329 -41.96 -15.44 12.08
CA GLY A 329 -42.52 -16.74 11.70
C GLY A 329 -41.43 -17.75 11.35
N VAL A 330 -40.43 -17.34 10.55
CA VAL A 330 -39.28 -18.20 10.20
C VAL A 330 -38.49 -18.58 11.45
N ILE A 331 -38.17 -17.63 12.34
CA ILE A 331 -37.41 -17.90 13.57
C ILE A 331 -38.15 -18.88 14.49
N ILE A 332 -39.47 -18.73 14.64
CA ILE A 332 -40.30 -19.63 15.45
C ILE A 332 -40.43 -21.00 14.78
N SER A 333 -40.47 -21.06 13.44
CA SER A 333 -40.64 -22.32 12.71
C SER A 333 -39.40 -23.22 12.77
N ILE A 334 -38.19 -22.67 12.91
CA ILE A 334 -36.95 -23.46 12.89
C ILE A 334 -36.86 -24.46 14.06
N PRO A 335 -37.02 -24.07 15.34
CA PRO A 335 -37.02 -25.01 16.45
C PRO A 335 -38.11 -26.07 16.32
N LEU A 336 -39.31 -25.65 15.89
CA LEU A 336 -40.43 -26.54 15.68
C LEU A 336 -40.12 -27.57 14.57
N LEU A 337 -39.55 -27.11 13.46
CA LEU A 337 -39.17 -27.97 12.34
C LEU A 337 -38.09 -28.99 12.76
N ILE A 338 -37.11 -28.59 13.57
CA ILE A 338 -36.09 -29.50 14.10
C ILE A 338 -36.73 -30.61 14.92
N VAL A 339 -37.64 -30.25 15.85
CA VAL A 339 -38.36 -31.24 16.68
C VAL A 339 -39.18 -32.19 15.81
N VAL A 340 -39.89 -31.66 14.81
CA VAL A 340 -40.69 -32.46 13.87
C VAL A 340 -39.81 -33.39 13.03
N ILE A 341 -38.71 -32.90 12.47
CA ILE A 341 -37.77 -33.71 11.68
C ILE A 341 -37.16 -34.82 12.54
N LEU A 342 -36.79 -34.54 13.79
CA LEU A 342 -36.25 -35.56 14.72
C LEU A 342 -37.28 -36.64 15.05
N LEU A 343 -38.54 -36.26 15.29
CA LEU A 343 -39.64 -37.20 15.55
C LEU A 343 -39.98 -38.04 14.30
N LEU A 344 -40.00 -37.44 13.12
CA LEU A 344 -40.26 -38.17 11.87
C LEU A 344 -39.09 -39.12 11.54
N SER A 345 -37.85 -38.70 11.82
CA SER A 345 -36.64 -39.53 11.65
C SER A 345 -36.56 -40.69 12.65
N SER A 346 -37.21 -40.60 13.82
CA SER A 346 -37.33 -41.76 14.72
C SER A 346 -38.47 -42.70 14.34
N ALA A 347 -39.53 -42.17 13.71
CA ALA A 347 -40.72 -42.93 13.35
C ALA A 347 -40.57 -43.73 12.04
N ASP A 348 -39.76 -43.28 11.08
CA ASP A 348 -39.61 -43.92 9.76
C ASP A 348 -38.13 -44.08 9.36
N ALA A 349 -37.74 -45.33 9.05
CA ALA A 349 -36.37 -45.69 8.71
C ALA A 349 -35.91 -45.16 7.33
N MET A 350 -36.83 -45.04 6.36
CA MET A 350 -36.54 -44.50 5.03
C MET A 350 -36.37 -42.98 5.09
N PHE A 351 -37.19 -42.31 5.89
CA PHE A 351 -37.03 -40.88 6.18
C PHE A 351 -35.69 -40.60 6.90
N LYS A 352 -35.32 -41.42 7.88
CA LYS A 352 -34.01 -41.34 8.56
C LYS A 352 -32.84 -41.46 7.60
N TYR A 353 -32.88 -42.42 6.67
CA TYR A 353 -31.83 -42.61 5.66
C TYR A 353 -31.65 -41.34 4.82
N HIS A 354 -32.73 -40.74 4.31
CA HIS A 354 -32.65 -39.50 3.54
C HIS A 354 -32.15 -38.30 4.36
N ILE A 355 -32.56 -38.16 5.63
CA ILE A 355 -32.05 -37.11 6.53
C ILE A 355 -30.55 -37.30 6.81
N GLN A 356 -30.09 -38.53 6.98
CA GLN A 356 -28.67 -38.84 7.16
C GLN A 356 -27.86 -38.55 5.90
N SER A 357 -28.35 -38.88 4.70
CA SER A 357 -27.69 -38.52 3.44
C SER A 357 -27.59 -37.00 3.23
N ILE A 358 -28.61 -36.23 3.64
CA ILE A 358 -28.53 -34.75 3.66
C ILE A 358 -27.46 -34.30 4.66
N GLY A 359 -27.39 -34.92 5.84
CA GLY A 359 -26.34 -34.67 6.84
C GLY A 359 -24.93 -34.98 6.34
N GLU A 360 -24.75 -36.02 5.51
CA GLU A 360 -23.48 -36.37 4.86
C GLU A 360 -23.05 -35.33 3.83
N VAL A 361 -23.99 -34.76 3.06
CA VAL A 361 -23.74 -33.60 2.19
C VAL A 361 -23.31 -32.38 3.01
N PHE A 362 -23.93 -32.14 4.18
CA PHE A 362 -23.49 -31.08 5.10
C PHE A 362 -22.09 -31.34 5.69
N ASN A 363 -21.72 -32.59 5.96
CA ASN A 363 -20.37 -32.96 6.41
C ASN A 363 -19.29 -32.84 5.31
N GLN A 364 -19.66 -32.82 4.03
CA GLN A 364 -18.75 -32.45 2.94
C GLN A 364 -18.40 -30.95 2.97
N PHE A 365 -19.24 -30.10 3.58
CA PHE A 365 -18.89 -28.70 3.86
C PHE A 365 -17.94 -28.63 5.05
N ARG A 366 -16.64 -28.73 4.74
CA ARG A 366 -15.53 -28.35 5.61
C ARG A 366 -15.69 -26.90 6.10
N ILE A 367 -16.27 -26.73 7.29
CA ILE A 367 -16.55 -25.43 7.92
C ILE A 367 -15.27 -24.57 8.03
N ASP A 368 -14.11 -25.22 8.18
CA ASP A 368 -12.79 -24.61 8.17
C ASP A 368 -12.48 -23.84 6.87
N TYR A 369 -12.82 -24.40 5.71
CA TYR A 369 -12.64 -23.72 4.42
C TYR A 369 -13.63 -22.58 4.22
N LEU A 370 -14.87 -22.75 4.68
CA LEU A 370 -15.89 -21.68 4.60
C LEU A 370 -15.52 -20.48 5.48
N ILE A 371 -15.04 -20.71 6.71
CA ILE A 371 -14.60 -19.64 7.60
C ILE A 371 -13.39 -18.91 7.00
N ARG A 372 -12.40 -19.65 6.48
CA ARG A 372 -11.22 -19.06 5.84
C ARG A 372 -11.62 -18.19 4.64
N ASP A 373 -12.47 -18.72 3.74
CA ASP A 373 -12.91 -18.00 2.55
C ASP A 373 -13.71 -16.75 2.92
N MET A 374 -14.60 -16.83 3.91
CA MET A 374 -15.33 -15.67 4.42
C MET A 374 -14.40 -14.60 5.00
N ILE A 375 -13.35 -15.00 5.73
CA ILE A 375 -12.34 -14.07 6.26
C ILE A 375 -11.59 -13.39 5.12
N VAL A 376 -11.12 -14.15 4.12
CA VAL A 376 -10.34 -13.59 3.00
C VAL A 376 -11.21 -12.68 2.13
N ILE A 377 -12.41 -13.11 1.75
CA ILE A 377 -13.36 -12.28 1.00
C ILE A 377 -13.62 -10.97 1.74
N THR A 378 -13.86 -11.03 3.05
CA THR A 378 -14.12 -9.83 3.87
C THR A 378 -12.90 -8.91 3.91
N ALA A 379 -11.71 -9.44 4.20
CA ALA A 379 -10.49 -8.66 4.30
C ALA A 379 -10.14 -7.97 2.97
N VAL A 380 -10.22 -8.71 1.85
CA VAL A 380 -9.94 -8.20 0.51
C VAL A 380 -10.99 -7.18 0.09
N THR A 381 -12.28 -7.42 0.38
CA THR A 381 -13.36 -6.47 0.10
C THR A 381 -13.14 -5.15 0.82
N LEU A 382 -12.83 -5.17 2.11
CA LEU A 382 -12.57 -3.96 2.90
C LEU A 382 -11.36 -3.19 2.37
N TYR A 383 -10.28 -3.90 2.05
CA TYR A 383 -9.08 -3.30 1.48
C TYR A 383 -9.35 -2.67 0.10
N LEU A 384 -9.94 -3.42 -0.83
CA LEU A 384 -10.23 -2.94 -2.18
C LEU A 384 -11.25 -1.80 -2.19
N PHE A 385 -12.26 -1.86 -1.32
CA PHE A 385 -13.16 -0.73 -1.12
C PHE A 385 -12.40 0.52 -0.67
N GLY A 386 -11.59 0.40 0.38
CA GLY A 386 -10.78 1.51 0.90
C GLY A 386 -9.81 2.05 -0.16
N PHE A 387 -9.19 1.15 -0.93
CA PHE A 387 -8.32 1.47 -2.05
C PHE A 387 -9.03 2.29 -3.13
N ILE A 388 -10.13 1.78 -3.68
CA ILE A 388 -10.94 2.44 -4.72
C ILE A 388 -11.43 3.80 -4.23
N TRP A 389 -11.99 3.85 -3.02
CA TRP A 389 -12.54 5.09 -2.46
C TRP A 389 -11.46 6.12 -2.17
N SER A 390 -10.23 5.70 -1.85
CA SER A 390 -9.13 6.63 -1.57
C SER A 390 -8.78 7.54 -2.76
N PHE A 391 -9.07 7.12 -4.00
CA PHE A 391 -8.82 7.93 -5.20
C PHE A 391 -9.90 9.00 -5.46
N LYS A 392 -11.06 8.93 -4.79
CA LYS A 392 -12.06 10.01 -4.86
C LYS A 392 -11.59 11.26 -4.12
N TYR A 393 -10.77 11.10 -3.09
CA TYR A 393 -10.23 12.23 -2.33
C TYR A 393 -9.20 13.05 -3.13
N PRO A 394 -9.15 14.37 -2.91
CA PRO A 394 -8.17 15.24 -3.55
C PRO A 394 -6.74 14.80 -3.23
N SER A 395 -5.81 15.13 -4.13
CA SER A 395 -4.40 14.83 -3.91
C SER A 395 -3.90 15.71 -2.77
N ASN A 396 -3.42 15.10 -1.68
CA ASN A 396 -2.71 15.83 -0.62
C ASN A 396 -1.29 16.25 -1.06
N GLN A 397 -1.04 16.39 -2.36
CA GLN A 397 0.27 16.71 -2.93
C GLN A 397 0.58 18.20 -2.95
N VAL A 398 -0.09 19.00 -2.10
CA VAL A 398 0.37 20.35 -1.80
C VAL A 398 1.75 20.23 -1.14
N GLN A 399 2.78 20.27 -1.98
CA GLN A 399 4.18 20.50 -1.67
C GLN A 399 4.80 19.52 -0.68
N ARG A 400 4.99 18.25 -1.08
CA ARG A 400 6.24 17.60 -0.63
C ARG A 400 7.36 18.30 -1.40
N THR A 401 8.05 19.22 -0.72
CA THR A 401 9.33 19.74 -1.17
C THR A 401 10.20 18.55 -1.63
N PRO A 402 11.04 18.72 -2.67
CA PRO A 402 11.97 17.67 -3.03
C PRO A 402 12.67 17.20 -1.75
N LEU A 403 12.61 15.88 -1.48
CA LEU A 403 13.15 15.27 -0.24
C LEU A 403 14.60 15.68 0.02
N LEU A 404 15.29 16.06 -1.04
CA LEU A 404 16.69 16.41 -1.10
C LEU A 404 16.79 17.75 -1.80
N LYS A 405 16.95 18.83 -1.03
CA LYS A 405 17.41 20.12 -1.57
C LYS A 405 18.93 20.04 -1.78
N PRO A 406 19.48 20.59 -2.86
CA PRO A 406 20.92 20.67 -3.03
C PRO A 406 21.53 21.42 -1.85
N SER A 407 22.34 20.74 -1.05
CA SER A 407 22.89 21.28 0.20
C SER A 407 24.41 21.20 0.25
N TRP A 408 25.03 20.37 -0.59
CA TRP A 408 26.48 20.11 -0.54
C TRP A 408 27.25 21.09 -1.42
N GLU A 409 28.36 21.59 -0.89
CA GLU A 409 29.28 22.45 -1.63
C GLU A 409 30.01 21.63 -2.72
N PRO A 410 30.15 22.17 -3.94
CA PRO A 410 30.78 21.46 -5.06
C PRO A 410 32.18 20.96 -4.76
N ILE A 411 32.96 21.75 -4.01
CA ILE A 411 34.35 21.46 -3.67
C ILE A 411 34.44 20.18 -2.82
N THR A 412 33.55 20.00 -1.84
CA THR A 412 33.53 18.80 -0.99
C THR A 412 33.29 17.54 -1.83
N ILE A 413 32.34 17.60 -2.76
CA ILE A 413 32.01 16.47 -3.64
C ILE A 413 33.15 16.18 -4.60
N ILE A 414 33.79 17.21 -5.16
CA ILE A 414 34.99 17.05 -6.00
C ILE A 414 36.07 16.29 -5.24
N THR A 415 36.39 16.69 -4.00
CA THR A 415 37.43 16.06 -3.20
C THR A 415 37.15 14.57 -2.98
N ILE A 416 35.92 14.22 -2.62
CA ILE A 416 35.51 12.81 -2.41
C ILE A 416 35.66 12.01 -3.70
N VAL A 417 35.08 12.49 -4.81
CA VAL A 417 35.11 11.79 -6.10
C VAL A 417 36.54 11.68 -6.63
N PHE A 418 37.37 12.70 -6.43
CA PHE A 418 38.76 12.70 -6.86
C PHE A 418 39.60 11.65 -6.12
N ILE A 419 39.51 11.59 -4.79
CA ILE A 419 40.22 10.58 -3.98
C ILE A 419 39.82 9.16 -4.42
N ILE A 420 38.51 8.95 -4.63
CA ILE A 420 37.98 7.67 -5.11
C ILE A 420 38.54 7.34 -6.50
N ASN A 421 38.58 8.31 -7.42
CA ASN A 421 39.15 8.12 -8.75
C ASN A 421 40.64 7.77 -8.71
N VAL A 422 41.43 8.35 -7.80
CA VAL A 422 42.84 7.99 -7.63
C VAL A 422 42.98 6.53 -7.19
N ALA A 423 42.19 6.11 -6.20
CA ALA A 423 42.15 4.72 -5.77
C ALA A 423 41.75 3.76 -6.91
N TYR A 424 40.74 4.14 -7.69
CA TYR A 424 40.28 3.32 -8.82
C TYR A 424 41.22 3.34 -10.02
N LEU A 425 41.99 4.40 -10.22
CA LEU A 425 43.06 4.42 -11.22
C LEU A 425 44.13 3.38 -10.85
N LEU A 426 44.61 3.39 -9.61
CA LEU A 426 45.58 2.40 -9.12
C LEU A 426 45.02 0.97 -9.24
N PHE A 427 43.78 0.77 -8.83
CA PHE A 427 43.11 -0.52 -8.97
C PHE A 427 43.03 -0.96 -10.43
N THR A 428 42.60 -0.07 -11.32
CA THR A 428 42.45 -0.34 -12.76
C THR A 428 43.79 -0.69 -13.40
N ILE A 429 44.89 0.00 -13.05
CA ILE A 429 46.24 -0.33 -13.54
C ILE A 429 46.62 -1.77 -13.15
N VAL A 430 46.38 -2.15 -11.90
CA VAL A 430 46.61 -3.54 -11.45
C VAL A 430 45.72 -4.52 -12.22
N GLN A 431 44.44 -4.18 -12.44
CA GLN A 431 43.52 -5.00 -13.24
C GLN A 431 43.98 -5.21 -14.68
N PHE A 432 44.48 -4.17 -15.34
CA PHE A 432 45.00 -4.29 -16.71
C PHE A 432 46.22 -5.20 -16.80
N SER A 433 47.10 -5.14 -15.82
CA SER A 433 48.31 -5.98 -15.76
C SER A 433 48.00 -7.49 -15.75
N TYR A 434 46.98 -7.94 -14.98
CA TYR A 434 46.66 -9.37 -14.89
C TYR A 434 45.52 -9.83 -15.81
N LEU A 435 44.51 -8.99 -16.10
CA LEU A 435 43.28 -9.45 -16.77
C LEU A 435 43.37 -9.35 -18.29
N TYR A 436 44.04 -8.31 -18.79
CA TYR A 436 44.12 -7.99 -20.22
C TYR A 436 45.54 -8.18 -20.79
N GLY A 437 46.55 -8.29 -19.91
CA GLY A 437 47.97 -8.47 -20.28
C GLY A 437 48.37 -9.87 -20.75
N GLY A 438 47.44 -10.82 -20.87
CA GLY A 438 47.71 -12.17 -21.38
C GLY A 438 48.53 -13.09 -20.46
N GLY A 439 48.98 -12.61 -19.30
CA GLY A 439 49.45 -13.48 -18.22
C GLY A 439 48.27 -14.34 -17.77
N GLY A 440 48.41 -15.66 -17.81
CA GLY A 440 47.35 -16.58 -17.37
C GLY A 440 46.89 -16.31 -15.93
N LEU A 441 45.98 -17.15 -15.43
CA LEU A 441 45.62 -17.14 -14.00
C LEU A 441 46.88 -17.02 -13.13
N PRO A 442 46.88 -16.17 -12.09
CA PRO A 442 47.98 -16.13 -11.14
C PRO A 442 48.30 -17.55 -10.66
N GLU A 443 49.59 -17.91 -10.62
CA GLU A 443 50.03 -19.27 -10.31
C GLU A 443 49.35 -19.79 -9.03
N GLY A 444 48.73 -20.97 -9.13
CA GLY A 444 48.01 -21.63 -8.03
C GLY A 444 46.50 -21.36 -7.95
N PHE A 445 45.90 -20.54 -8.82
CA PHE A 445 44.44 -20.36 -8.87
C PHE A 445 43.77 -21.22 -9.93
N THR A 446 42.73 -21.96 -9.55
CA THR A 446 41.80 -22.51 -10.54
C THR A 446 40.88 -21.42 -11.11
N TYR A 447 40.39 -21.58 -12.35
CA TYR A 447 39.40 -20.67 -12.95
C TYR A 447 38.18 -20.46 -12.04
N ALA A 448 37.79 -21.50 -11.30
CA ALA A 448 36.68 -21.50 -10.36
C ALA A 448 36.94 -20.62 -9.11
N GLU A 449 38.14 -20.71 -8.52
CA GLU A 449 38.52 -19.91 -7.34
C GLU A 449 38.71 -18.45 -7.70
N TYR A 450 39.32 -18.20 -8.86
CA TYR A 450 39.48 -16.85 -9.38
C TYR A 450 38.12 -16.17 -9.65
N ALA A 451 37.15 -16.92 -10.20
CA ALA A 451 35.81 -16.41 -10.47
C ALA A 451 35.02 -16.05 -9.20
N ARG A 452 35.25 -16.77 -8.09
CA ARG A 452 34.57 -16.50 -6.81
C ARG A 452 35.16 -15.34 -6.02
N ARG A 453 36.48 -15.18 -6.01
CA ARG A 453 37.13 -14.13 -5.20
C ARG A 453 37.03 -12.75 -5.84
N GLY A 454 36.62 -11.75 -5.06
CA GLY A 454 36.58 -10.36 -5.50
C GLY A 454 35.40 -10.01 -6.42
N PHE A 455 34.60 -10.98 -6.84
CA PHE A 455 33.45 -10.74 -7.73
C PHE A 455 32.33 -9.98 -7.01
N PHE A 456 31.96 -10.42 -5.82
CA PHE A 456 30.91 -9.77 -5.03
C PHE A 456 31.35 -8.39 -4.56
N GLU A 457 32.62 -8.23 -4.21
CA GLU A 457 33.24 -6.97 -3.84
C GLU A 457 33.22 -5.99 -5.01
N LEU A 458 33.55 -6.43 -6.23
CA LEU A 458 33.45 -5.61 -7.44
C LEU A 458 32.02 -5.13 -7.69
N ILE A 459 31.03 -6.02 -7.60
CA ILE A 459 29.62 -5.64 -7.74
C ILE A 459 29.23 -4.62 -6.67
N LEU A 460 29.58 -4.88 -5.40
CA LEU A 460 29.26 -3.98 -4.29
C LEU A 460 29.85 -2.59 -4.53
N VAL A 461 31.11 -2.50 -4.97
CA VAL A 461 31.76 -1.23 -5.32
C VAL A 461 31.04 -0.54 -6.48
N THR A 462 30.61 -1.26 -7.52
CA THR A 462 29.84 -0.63 -8.62
C THR A 462 28.49 -0.08 -8.17
N ILE A 463 27.81 -0.75 -7.23
CA ILE A 463 26.57 -0.25 -6.62
C ILE A 463 26.85 1.01 -5.79
N ILE A 464 27.91 1.01 -4.98
CA ILE A 464 28.34 2.17 -4.19
C ILE A 464 28.62 3.37 -5.12
N ASN A 465 29.36 3.14 -6.22
CA ASN A 465 29.64 4.18 -7.21
C ASN A 465 28.37 4.74 -7.85
N LEU A 466 27.41 3.87 -8.19
CA LEU A 466 26.13 4.30 -8.74
C LEU A 466 25.35 5.17 -7.73
N ILE A 467 25.33 4.79 -6.45
CA ILE A 467 24.71 5.57 -5.38
C ILE A 467 25.40 6.93 -5.24
N ILE A 468 26.74 6.95 -5.16
CA ILE A 468 27.53 8.19 -5.10
C ILE A 468 27.20 9.09 -6.29
N LEU A 469 27.14 8.56 -7.51
CA LEU A 469 26.81 9.32 -8.70
C LEU A 469 25.38 9.89 -8.66
N ILE A 470 24.38 9.08 -8.26
CA ILE A 470 23.00 9.56 -8.14
C ILE A 470 22.89 10.66 -7.07
N PHE A 471 23.47 10.46 -5.89
CA PHE A 471 23.40 11.46 -4.82
C PHE A 471 24.17 12.72 -5.17
N SER A 472 25.41 12.59 -5.63
CA SER A 472 26.27 13.73 -5.95
C SER A 472 25.69 14.58 -7.09
N THR A 473 25.13 13.97 -8.14
CA THR A 473 24.51 14.74 -9.23
C THR A 473 23.23 15.46 -8.84
N ASN A 474 22.50 14.99 -7.81
CA ASN A 474 21.24 15.60 -7.36
C ASN A 474 21.41 16.55 -6.15
N LEU A 475 22.44 16.38 -5.32
CA LEU A 475 22.63 17.13 -4.07
C LEU A 475 23.67 18.26 -4.13
N THR A 476 24.45 18.31 -5.21
CA THR A 476 25.51 19.31 -5.34
C THR A 476 24.95 20.63 -5.84
N LYS A 477 25.30 21.73 -5.18
CA LYS A 477 24.98 23.09 -5.65
C LYS A 477 25.67 23.38 -6.99
N THR A 478 25.20 24.37 -7.74
CA THR A 478 25.93 24.87 -8.91
C THR A 478 27.06 25.80 -8.47
N GLY A 479 28.31 25.40 -8.70
CA GLY A 479 29.49 26.25 -8.46
C GLY A 479 29.86 27.12 -9.66
N GLY A 480 31.06 27.70 -9.63
CA GLY A 480 31.64 28.42 -10.79
C GLY A 480 31.90 27.50 -12.00
N GLU A 481 32.06 28.08 -13.19
CA GLU A 481 32.17 27.30 -14.44
C GLU A 481 33.34 26.31 -14.45
N GLY A 482 34.52 26.71 -13.97
CA GLY A 482 35.70 25.84 -13.89
C GLY A 482 35.50 24.67 -12.92
N VAL A 483 34.95 24.95 -11.73
CA VAL A 483 34.64 23.94 -10.70
C VAL A 483 33.63 22.92 -11.22
N ASN A 484 32.57 23.38 -11.91
CA ASN A 484 31.58 22.50 -12.51
C ASN A 484 32.18 21.65 -13.65
N LYS A 485 33.03 22.21 -14.51
CA LYS A 485 33.72 21.45 -15.57
C LYS A 485 34.59 20.33 -14.98
N PHE A 486 35.39 20.65 -13.97
CA PHE A 486 36.23 19.65 -13.29
C PHE A 486 35.39 18.56 -12.62
N LEU A 487 34.32 18.93 -11.92
CA LEU A 487 33.41 17.98 -11.29
C LEU A 487 32.78 17.02 -12.32
N LYS A 488 32.34 17.54 -13.48
CA LYS A 488 31.82 16.71 -14.57
C LYS A 488 32.87 15.74 -15.12
N GLY A 489 34.11 16.20 -15.29
CA GLY A 489 35.24 15.35 -15.68
C GLY A 489 35.48 14.23 -14.67
N SER A 490 35.48 14.55 -13.39
CA SER A 490 35.61 13.57 -12.30
C SER A 490 34.48 12.54 -12.27
N TYR A 491 33.22 12.94 -12.56
CA TYR A 491 32.12 11.99 -12.73
C TYR A 491 32.32 11.08 -13.94
N CYS A 492 32.76 11.61 -15.08
CA CYS A 492 33.02 10.81 -16.28
C CYS A 492 34.12 9.76 -16.02
N LEU A 493 35.17 10.15 -15.30
CA LEU A 493 36.25 9.24 -14.92
C LEU A 493 35.77 8.15 -13.96
N LEU A 494 34.95 8.51 -12.97
CA LEU A 494 34.34 7.56 -12.03
C LEU A 494 33.44 6.55 -12.77
N ILE A 495 32.65 7.03 -13.73
CA ILE A 495 31.81 6.18 -14.58
C ILE A 495 32.67 5.23 -15.41
N ALA A 496 33.77 5.71 -16.01
CA ALA A 496 34.68 4.88 -16.79
C ALA A 496 35.32 3.76 -15.96
N PHE A 497 35.81 4.07 -14.76
CA PHE A 497 36.33 3.04 -13.84
C PHE A 497 35.24 2.05 -13.42
N THR A 498 34.02 2.53 -13.19
CA THR A 498 32.89 1.66 -12.83
C THR A 498 32.54 0.71 -13.99
N PHE A 499 32.59 1.18 -15.25
CA PHE A 499 32.42 0.30 -16.42
C PHE A 499 33.54 -0.75 -16.51
N ASN A 500 34.78 -0.38 -16.26
CA ASN A 500 35.89 -1.34 -16.25
C ASN A 500 35.66 -2.45 -15.20
N MET A 501 35.20 -2.08 -14.00
CA MET A 501 34.82 -3.03 -12.96
C MET A 501 33.66 -3.93 -13.37
N LEU A 502 32.63 -3.39 -14.03
CA LEU A 502 31.51 -4.19 -14.56
C LEU A 502 31.97 -5.20 -15.61
N ILE A 503 32.86 -4.80 -16.53
CA ILE A 503 33.42 -5.70 -17.55
C ILE A 503 34.21 -6.83 -16.87
N SER A 504 35.04 -6.48 -15.88
CA SER A 504 35.80 -7.44 -15.08
C SER A 504 34.89 -8.42 -14.33
N ALA A 505 33.85 -7.92 -13.66
CA ALA A 505 32.85 -8.75 -12.98
C ALA A 505 32.09 -9.67 -13.95
N ASN A 506 31.72 -9.16 -15.13
CA ASN A 506 31.05 -9.93 -16.17
C ASN A 506 31.94 -11.06 -16.71
N TYR A 507 33.24 -10.80 -16.90
CA TYR A 507 34.21 -11.82 -17.30
C TYR A 507 34.34 -12.91 -16.23
N LYS A 508 34.43 -12.54 -14.94
CA LYS A 508 34.43 -13.51 -13.83
C LYS A 508 33.15 -14.34 -13.79
N MET A 509 31.98 -13.73 -14.00
CA MET A 509 30.71 -14.46 -14.06
C MET A 509 30.69 -15.47 -15.21
N HIS A 510 31.21 -15.08 -16.37
CA HIS A 510 31.32 -15.99 -17.53
C HIS A 510 32.22 -17.20 -17.24
N LEU A 511 33.38 -16.99 -16.60
CA LEU A 511 34.24 -18.08 -16.16
C LEU A 511 33.54 -18.99 -15.13
N TYR A 512 32.75 -18.40 -14.22
CA TYR A 512 31.95 -19.15 -13.26
C TYR A 512 30.92 -20.03 -14.00
N GLU A 513 30.16 -19.47 -14.93
CA GLU A 513 29.15 -20.18 -15.72
C GLU A 513 29.76 -21.32 -16.54
N LYS A 514 30.93 -21.13 -17.15
CA LYS A 514 31.66 -22.22 -17.83
C LYS A 514 32.06 -23.34 -16.88
N ALA A 515 32.58 -22.98 -15.71
CA ALA A 515 33.09 -23.95 -14.74
C ALA A 515 31.98 -24.74 -14.04
N TYR A 516 30.82 -24.12 -13.74
CA TYR A 516 29.77 -24.69 -12.89
C TYR A 516 28.37 -24.76 -13.53
N GLY A 517 28.18 -24.24 -14.74
CA GLY A 517 26.90 -24.14 -15.40
C GLY A 517 26.10 -22.88 -15.05
N PHE A 518 24.97 -22.69 -15.72
CA PHE A 518 24.04 -21.60 -15.49
C PHE A 518 23.12 -21.90 -14.30
N THR A 519 22.78 -20.84 -13.55
CA THR A 519 21.72 -20.87 -12.53
C THR A 519 20.89 -19.59 -12.59
N ARG A 520 19.70 -19.60 -11.99
CA ARG A 520 18.81 -18.43 -11.89
C ARG A 520 19.55 -17.20 -11.34
N LEU A 521 20.26 -17.37 -10.22
CA LEU A 521 21.01 -16.28 -9.59
C LEU A 521 22.06 -15.67 -10.53
N ARG A 522 22.79 -16.49 -11.30
CA ARG A 522 23.81 -15.98 -12.23
C ARG A 522 23.19 -15.14 -13.35
N ILE A 523 22.07 -15.59 -13.92
CA ILE A 523 21.32 -14.83 -14.94
C ILE A 523 20.76 -13.53 -14.36
N TYR A 524 20.22 -13.55 -13.13
CA TYR A 524 19.71 -12.35 -12.47
C TYR A 524 20.82 -11.34 -12.19
N VAL A 525 21.97 -11.79 -11.71
CA VAL A 525 23.13 -10.91 -11.49
C VAL A 525 23.65 -10.36 -12.81
N ARG A 526 23.71 -11.16 -13.87
CA ARG A 526 24.08 -10.70 -15.22
C ARG A 526 23.13 -9.62 -15.74
N THR A 527 21.82 -9.82 -15.58
CA THR A 527 20.80 -8.84 -15.94
C THR A 527 20.92 -7.56 -15.09
N PHE A 528 21.21 -7.70 -13.80
CA PHE A 528 21.43 -6.59 -12.90
C PHE A 528 22.69 -5.78 -13.27
N MET A 529 23.79 -6.43 -13.69
CA MET A 529 24.97 -5.74 -14.21
C MET A 529 24.65 -4.93 -15.48
N VAL A 530 23.83 -5.46 -16.38
CA VAL A 530 23.34 -4.71 -17.55
C VAL A 530 22.53 -3.49 -17.11
N LEU A 531 21.66 -3.63 -16.11
CA LEU A 531 20.90 -2.50 -15.57
C LEU A 531 21.81 -1.40 -14.99
N ILE A 532 22.84 -1.77 -14.22
CA ILE A 532 23.83 -0.80 -13.72
C ILE A 532 24.52 -0.11 -14.90
N GLY A 533 24.98 -0.86 -15.90
CA GLY A 533 25.61 -0.31 -17.10
C GLY A 533 24.72 0.71 -17.82
N VAL A 534 23.46 0.37 -18.08
CA VAL A 534 22.50 1.30 -18.70
C VAL A 534 22.25 2.53 -17.81
N SER A 535 22.17 2.35 -16.49
CA SER A 535 22.01 3.46 -15.55
C SER A 535 23.22 4.41 -15.58
N LEU A 536 24.43 3.88 -15.66
CA LEU A 536 25.66 4.65 -15.81
C LEU A 536 25.68 5.43 -17.14
N LEU A 537 25.22 4.84 -18.24
CA LEU A 537 25.07 5.56 -19.52
C LEU A 537 24.08 6.72 -19.42
N ILE A 538 22.94 6.51 -18.76
CA ILE A 538 21.93 7.57 -18.56
C ILE A 538 22.51 8.71 -17.71
N ILE A 539 23.23 8.38 -16.63
CA ILE A 539 23.89 9.38 -15.79
C ILE A 539 24.98 10.12 -16.58
N LEU A 540 25.80 9.40 -17.35
CA LEU A 540 26.83 10.00 -18.20
C LEU A 540 26.23 11.03 -19.16
N LEU A 541 25.14 10.69 -19.84
CA LEU A 541 24.43 11.63 -20.70
C LEU A 541 23.88 12.83 -19.93
N ALA A 542 23.31 12.61 -18.74
CA ALA A 542 22.75 13.68 -17.92
C ALA A 542 23.80 14.65 -17.35
N VAL A 543 25.03 14.18 -17.11
CA VAL A 543 26.17 15.04 -16.70
C VAL A 543 26.46 16.11 -17.76
N TRP A 544 26.31 15.79 -19.04
CA TRP A 544 26.52 16.73 -20.14
C TRP A 544 25.24 17.48 -20.51
N ILE A 545 24.08 16.83 -20.46
CA ILE A 545 22.79 17.35 -20.89
C ILE A 545 21.88 17.61 -19.68
N LYS A 546 21.86 18.87 -19.20
CA LYS A 546 21.09 19.30 -18.00
C LYS A 546 19.59 18.98 -18.02
N LYS A 547 18.99 18.74 -19.20
CA LYS A 547 17.54 18.49 -19.35
C LYS A 547 17.13 17.03 -19.16
N ILE A 548 18.07 16.09 -18.96
CA ILE A 548 17.75 14.67 -18.85
C ILE A 548 17.28 14.34 -17.42
N PRO A 549 16.02 13.93 -17.20
CA PRO A 549 15.55 13.52 -15.88
C PRO A 549 16.09 12.12 -15.55
N VAL A 550 17.26 12.05 -14.91
CA VAL A 550 17.97 10.79 -14.57
C VAL A 550 17.05 9.76 -13.94
N PHE A 551 16.33 10.14 -12.88
CA PHE A 551 15.45 9.23 -12.15
C PHE A 551 14.37 8.60 -13.03
N LYS A 552 13.69 9.42 -13.85
CA LYS A 552 12.65 8.95 -14.78
C LYS A 552 13.23 7.95 -15.77
N ASN A 553 14.37 8.26 -16.37
CA ASN A 553 14.95 7.42 -17.41
C ASN A 553 15.52 6.11 -16.85
N VAL A 554 16.18 6.17 -15.68
CA VAL A 554 16.62 4.96 -14.96
C VAL A 554 15.42 4.11 -14.57
N PHE A 555 14.34 4.69 -14.06
CA PHE A 555 13.11 3.95 -13.75
C PHE A 555 12.52 3.24 -14.98
N ILE A 556 12.42 3.93 -16.12
CA ILE A 556 11.93 3.35 -17.37
C ILE A 556 12.88 2.24 -17.86
N ALA A 557 14.20 2.44 -17.80
CA ALA A 557 15.18 1.43 -18.18
C ALA A 557 15.11 0.19 -17.27
N SER A 558 15.00 0.38 -15.94
CA SER A 558 14.77 -0.71 -14.98
C SER A 558 13.51 -1.49 -15.30
N LEU A 559 12.41 -0.80 -15.59
CA LEU A 559 11.14 -1.43 -15.92
C LEU A 559 11.20 -2.19 -17.25
N ALA A 560 11.86 -1.63 -18.26
CA ALA A 560 12.06 -2.27 -19.55
C ALA A 560 12.93 -3.52 -19.47
N ILE A 561 14.06 -3.46 -18.75
CA ILE A 561 14.96 -4.62 -18.54
C ILE A 561 14.26 -5.69 -17.69
N TYR A 562 13.54 -5.29 -16.64
CA TYR A 562 12.78 -6.23 -15.81
C TYR A 562 11.68 -6.92 -16.61
N MET A 563 10.99 -6.18 -17.47
CA MET A 563 10.00 -6.75 -18.38
C MET A 563 10.66 -7.71 -19.38
N ALA A 564 11.78 -7.33 -20.00
CA ALA A 564 12.54 -8.23 -20.87
C ALA A 564 12.91 -9.53 -20.15
N LEU A 565 13.39 -9.45 -18.91
CA LEU A 565 13.74 -10.61 -18.10
C LEU A 565 12.54 -11.54 -17.84
N ASN A 566 11.35 -11.00 -17.62
CA ASN A 566 10.12 -11.78 -17.44
C ASN A 566 9.65 -12.52 -18.69
N PHE A 567 10.05 -12.05 -19.87
CA PHE A 567 9.72 -12.67 -21.15
C PHE A 567 10.87 -13.48 -21.74
N MET A 568 12.06 -13.41 -21.13
CA MET A 568 13.12 -14.38 -21.36
C MET A 568 12.72 -15.67 -20.65
N ASN A 569 12.66 -16.79 -21.38
CA ASN A 569 12.50 -18.10 -20.75
C ASN A 569 13.78 -18.43 -19.94
N VAL A 570 13.89 -17.91 -18.71
CA VAL A 570 15.10 -18.02 -17.87
C VAL A 570 15.43 -19.49 -17.61
N ASP A 571 14.46 -20.27 -17.14
CA ASP A 571 14.65 -21.70 -16.85
C ASP A 571 14.95 -22.52 -18.11
N GLY A 572 14.34 -22.18 -19.25
CA GLY A 572 14.68 -22.79 -20.54
C GLY A 572 16.08 -22.44 -21.03
N ILE A 573 16.54 -21.19 -20.85
CA ILE A 573 17.92 -20.80 -21.14
C ILE A 573 18.89 -21.61 -20.25
N ILE A 574 18.61 -21.69 -18.94
CA ILE A 574 19.44 -22.47 -18.01
C ILE A 574 19.53 -23.92 -18.45
N ALA A 575 18.40 -24.55 -18.77
CA ALA A 575 18.36 -25.93 -19.22
C ALA A 575 19.18 -26.12 -20.50
N ARG A 576 18.97 -25.27 -21.52
CA ARG A 576 19.70 -25.34 -22.79
C ARG A 576 21.20 -25.21 -22.60
N GLU A 577 21.67 -24.19 -21.89
CA GLU A 577 23.12 -23.96 -21.71
C GLU A 577 23.77 -25.06 -20.86
N ASN A 578 23.07 -25.59 -19.83
CA ASN A 578 23.59 -26.69 -19.03
C ASN A 578 23.64 -28.02 -19.80
N ILE A 579 22.67 -28.28 -20.66
CA ILE A 579 22.66 -29.45 -21.55
C ILE A 579 23.80 -29.33 -22.59
N GLN A 580 23.99 -28.14 -23.17
CA GLN A 580 25.10 -27.88 -24.07
C GLN A 580 26.46 -28.13 -23.40
N ARG A 581 26.62 -27.64 -22.16
CA ARG A 581 27.83 -27.90 -21.36
C ARG A 581 28.01 -29.39 -21.05
N TYR A 582 26.93 -30.14 -20.83
CA TYR A 582 27.02 -31.58 -20.65
C TYR A 582 27.55 -32.27 -21.91
N ILE A 583 27.09 -31.90 -23.10
CA ILE A 583 27.60 -32.45 -24.37
C ILE A 583 29.12 -32.21 -24.51
N GLU A 584 29.62 -31.05 -24.06
CA GLU A 584 31.05 -30.69 -24.17
C GLU A 584 31.92 -31.30 -23.07
N THR A 585 31.38 -31.54 -21.86
CA THR A 585 32.19 -31.85 -20.67
C THR A 585 31.80 -33.13 -19.94
N ASN A 586 30.72 -33.80 -20.38
CA ASN A 586 30.07 -34.94 -19.71
C ASN A 586 29.72 -34.70 -18.23
N LYS A 587 29.55 -33.43 -17.81
CA LYS A 587 29.19 -33.05 -16.44
C LYS A 587 27.83 -32.36 -16.41
N LEU A 588 26.82 -33.04 -15.87
CA LEU A 588 25.47 -32.51 -15.69
C LEU A 588 25.03 -32.61 -14.22
N ASP A 589 24.53 -31.50 -13.68
CA ASP A 589 23.80 -31.50 -12.41
C ASP A 589 22.30 -31.70 -12.69
N PHE A 590 21.90 -32.97 -12.78
CA PHE A 590 20.49 -33.30 -13.03
C PHE A 590 19.57 -32.93 -11.86
N ASN A 591 20.08 -32.91 -10.62
CA ASN A 591 19.28 -32.52 -9.46
C ASN A 591 18.90 -31.04 -9.55
N TYR A 592 19.83 -30.19 -9.99
CA TYR A 592 19.51 -28.80 -10.28
C TYR A 592 18.56 -28.68 -11.49
N LEU A 593 18.81 -29.40 -12.58
CA LEU A 593 17.99 -29.36 -13.80
C LEU A 593 16.52 -29.75 -13.53
N SER A 594 16.29 -30.78 -12.71
CA SER A 594 14.95 -31.24 -12.30
C SER A 594 14.24 -30.32 -11.30
N SER A 595 14.97 -29.36 -10.69
CA SER A 595 14.38 -28.31 -9.84
C SER A 595 13.91 -27.07 -10.63
N LEU A 596 14.15 -27.05 -11.94
CA LEU A 596 13.69 -25.97 -12.82
C LEU A 596 12.16 -26.02 -12.99
N SER A 597 11.55 -24.90 -13.36
CA SER A 597 10.11 -24.86 -13.59
C SER A 597 9.72 -25.58 -14.89
N TYR A 598 8.41 -25.70 -15.13
CA TYR A 598 7.84 -26.27 -16.34
C TYR A 598 8.38 -25.64 -17.65
N ASP A 599 8.93 -24.43 -17.57
CA ASP A 599 9.48 -23.70 -18.72
C ASP A 599 10.74 -24.35 -19.31
N ALA A 600 11.43 -25.19 -18.53
CA ALA A 600 12.62 -25.94 -18.94
C ALA A 600 12.28 -27.24 -19.68
N ILE A 601 11.04 -27.74 -19.58
CA ILE A 601 10.64 -29.06 -20.11
C ILE A 601 10.96 -29.27 -21.59
N PRO A 602 10.73 -28.29 -22.51
CA PRO A 602 11.07 -28.47 -23.91
C PRO A 602 12.55 -28.75 -24.16
N GLU A 603 13.43 -28.21 -23.32
CA GLU A 603 14.87 -28.43 -23.41
C GLU A 603 15.28 -29.73 -22.71
N ILE A 604 14.69 -30.03 -21.54
CA ILE A 604 14.93 -31.29 -20.82
C ILE A 604 14.53 -32.51 -21.67
N THR A 605 13.45 -32.41 -22.45
CA THR A 605 12.99 -33.50 -23.34
C THR A 605 14.04 -33.89 -24.38
N LYS A 606 14.95 -32.97 -24.75
CA LYS A 606 16.04 -33.27 -25.71
C LYS A 606 17.06 -34.27 -25.14
N LEU A 607 17.17 -34.37 -23.81
CA LEU A 607 18.08 -35.33 -23.16
C LEU A 607 17.66 -36.80 -23.35
N ILE A 608 16.44 -37.06 -23.83
CA ILE A 608 15.97 -38.43 -24.07
C ILE A 608 16.75 -39.10 -25.21
N ASN A 609 17.25 -38.31 -26.16
CA ASN A 609 18.01 -38.80 -27.31
C ASN A 609 19.51 -39.01 -27.01
N VAL A 610 19.95 -38.81 -25.76
CA VAL A 610 21.35 -39.01 -25.37
C VAL A 610 21.63 -40.51 -25.20
N GLU A 611 22.85 -40.94 -25.51
CA GLU A 611 23.28 -42.35 -25.43
C GLU A 611 23.30 -42.90 -23.99
N ASP A 612 23.48 -42.05 -22.99
CA ASP A 612 23.50 -42.38 -21.56
C ASP A 612 22.12 -42.90 -21.07
N GLU A 613 22.05 -44.22 -20.86
CA GLU A 613 20.82 -44.94 -20.48
C GLU A 613 20.31 -44.56 -19.08
N ASP A 614 21.22 -44.36 -18.12
CA ASP A 614 20.88 -43.96 -16.75
C ASP A 614 20.29 -42.55 -16.72
N LEU A 615 20.89 -41.63 -17.47
CA LEU A 615 20.37 -40.27 -17.59
C LEU A 615 18.99 -40.25 -18.27
N ARG A 616 18.80 -41.05 -19.32
CA ARG A 616 17.52 -41.19 -20.03
C ARG A 616 16.42 -41.68 -19.09
N ALA A 617 16.69 -42.71 -18.29
CA ALA A 617 15.74 -43.25 -17.31
C ALA A 617 15.34 -42.18 -16.26
N ARG A 618 16.31 -41.42 -15.75
CA ARG A 618 16.06 -40.33 -14.79
C ARG A 618 15.20 -39.21 -15.39
N VAL A 619 15.47 -38.80 -16.62
CA VAL A 619 14.68 -37.79 -17.35
C VAL A 619 13.24 -38.27 -17.53
N LYS A 620 13.03 -39.52 -17.99
CA LYS A 620 11.69 -40.09 -18.19
C LYS A 620 10.89 -40.15 -16.89
N ASN A 621 11.50 -40.61 -15.81
CA ASN A 621 10.86 -40.68 -14.49
C ASN A 621 10.45 -39.28 -13.99
N HIS A 622 11.33 -38.28 -14.15
CA HIS A 622 11.03 -36.90 -13.76
C HIS A 622 9.85 -36.32 -14.56
N LEU A 623 9.86 -36.45 -15.90
CA LEU A 623 8.78 -35.95 -16.76
C LEU A 623 7.43 -36.65 -16.47
N THR A 624 7.46 -37.96 -16.21
CA THR A 624 6.26 -38.73 -15.87
C THR A 624 5.68 -38.29 -14.53
N TYR A 625 6.54 -38.11 -13.52
CA TYR A 625 6.14 -37.61 -12.21
C TYR A 625 5.51 -36.22 -12.30
N GLU A 626 6.17 -35.27 -12.98
CA GLU A 626 5.65 -33.91 -13.16
C GLU A 626 4.34 -33.88 -13.95
N LYS A 627 4.21 -34.70 -15.00
CA LYS A 627 2.96 -34.81 -15.77
C LYS A 627 1.82 -35.35 -14.92
N LYS A 628 2.06 -36.40 -14.13
CA LYS A 628 1.05 -36.99 -13.24
C LYS A 628 0.60 -35.99 -12.18
N LYS A 629 1.54 -35.34 -11.50
CA LYS A 629 1.25 -34.29 -10.52
C LYS A 629 0.42 -33.16 -11.14
N LEU A 630 0.78 -32.73 -12.34
CA LEU A 630 0.05 -31.69 -13.04
C LEU A 630 -1.37 -32.13 -13.44
N MET A 631 -1.60 -33.39 -13.81
CA MET A 631 -2.94 -33.91 -14.09
C MET A 631 -3.85 -33.94 -12.85
N GLU A 632 -3.27 -34.10 -11.66
CA GLU A 632 -4.02 -34.08 -10.39
C GLU A 632 -4.33 -32.64 -9.94
N ASP A 633 -3.38 -31.72 -10.11
CA ASP A 633 -3.47 -30.35 -9.56
C ASP A 633 -4.05 -29.30 -10.53
N TYR A 634 -3.98 -29.51 -11.86
CA TYR A 634 -4.27 -28.48 -12.87
C TYR A 634 -5.51 -28.81 -13.71
N ASP A 635 -6.68 -28.41 -13.20
CA ASP A 635 -7.97 -28.68 -13.82
C ASP A 635 -8.72 -27.39 -14.24
N ARG A 636 -8.40 -26.24 -13.62
CA ARG A 636 -9.21 -25.03 -13.77
C ARG A 636 -8.71 -24.12 -14.90
N TRP A 637 -9.65 -23.61 -15.70
CA TRP A 637 -9.33 -22.79 -16.88
C TRP A 637 -8.57 -21.50 -16.56
N PHE A 638 -8.76 -20.90 -15.39
CA PHE A 638 -8.14 -19.62 -15.02
C PHE A 638 -6.70 -19.77 -14.49
N GLU A 639 -6.25 -21.00 -14.22
CA GLU A 639 -4.85 -21.31 -13.97
C GLU A 639 -4.02 -21.36 -15.25
N TYR A 640 -4.65 -21.17 -16.42
CA TYR A 640 -4.03 -21.41 -17.72
C TYR A 640 -2.59 -20.90 -17.79
N ASN A 641 -1.67 -21.83 -18.08
CA ASN A 641 -0.26 -21.57 -18.32
C ASN A 641 0.25 -22.38 -19.52
N TYR A 642 0.99 -21.72 -20.41
CA TYR A 642 1.47 -22.28 -21.67
C TYR A 642 2.38 -23.51 -21.49
N TYR A 643 3.42 -23.43 -20.66
CA TYR A 643 4.38 -24.54 -20.52
C TYR A 643 3.79 -25.73 -19.75
N LYS A 644 2.89 -25.48 -18.78
CA LYS A 644 2.11 -26.54 -18.14
C LYS A 644 1.27 -27.32 -19.15
N ASN A 645 0.52 -26.61 -20.00
CA ASN A 645 -0.30 -27.24 -21.04
C ASN A 645 0.57 -28.00 -22.08
N LYS A 646 1.77 -27.49 -22.38
CA LYS A 646 2.71 -28.17 -23.26
C LYS A 646 3.19 -29.51 -22.69
N LEU A 647 3.43 -29.61 -21.38
CA LEU A 647 3.76 -30.88 -20.72
C LEU A 647 2.58 -31.87 -20.76
N LEU A 648 1.34 -31.41 -20.53
CA LEU A 648 0.17 -32.29 -20.58
C LEU A 648 -0.04 -32.92 -21.97
N LYS A 649 0.24 -32.17 -23.03
CA LYS A 649 0.17 -32.62 -24.42
C LYS A 649 1.36 -33.47 -24.86
N LEU A 650 2.43 -33.54 -24.06
CA LEU A 650 3.60 -34.33 -24.41
C LEU A 650 3.24 -35.82 -24.34
N ASN A 651 3.35 -36.52 -25.46
CA ASN A 651 3.09 -37.96 -25.51
C ASN A 651 4.31 -38.71 -24.97
N LEU A 652 4.20 -39.24 -23.76
CA LEU A 652 5.33 -39.92 -23.10
C LEU A 652 5.48 -41.38 -23.55
N GLU A 653 4.46 -41.95 -24.19
CA GLU A 653 4.44 -43.32 -24.73
C GLU A 653 5.25 -43.44 -26.04
N ASP A 654 5.33 -42.38 -26.84
CA ASP A 654 6.20 -42.34 -28.03
C ASP A 654 7.70 -42.32 -27.69
N LEU A 655 8.04 -42.20 -26.39
CA LEU A 655 9.42 -42.17 -25.87
C LEU A 655 9.87 -43.57 -25.36
N GLU A 656 9.08 -44.62 -25.64
CA GLU A 656 9.38 -46.03 -25.34
C GLU A 656 10.04 -46.81 -26.48
N LYS A 657 10.02 -46.26 -27.70
CA LYS A 657 10.72 -46.80 -28.87
C LYS A 657 12.03 -46.07 -29.09
#